data_AF-A0A812VH64-F1
#
_entry.id   AF-A0A812VH64-F1
#
_cell.length_a   1.000
_cell.length_b   1.000
_cell.length_c   1.000
_cell.angle_alpha   90.00
_cell.angle_beta   90.00
_cell.angle_gamma   90.00
#
_symmetry.space_group_name_H-M   'P 1'
#
loop_
_entity.id
_entity.type
_entity.pdbx_description
1 polymer ?
#
loop_
_entity_poly.entity_id
_entity_poly.type
_entity_poly.pdbx_seq_one_letter_code
_entity_poly.pdbx_strand_id
1 'polypeptide(L)'
;MPSIDQFFQLSERGTSVRVEGTAAFTTFLTMAYITVVNPSVLSQAGMDFGAVFVATCIAAAVGSILMGLLGNYPIAQAPGMGQNAFFTFAIVLGMGHTWQAALGAVFLSGILFVILSALPIREWLINAIPRNLKLGIAAGIGLFIGFIALSNAGIIVAHPATMVSLGDLSSAPAFLCLLGFFLIVALTARKIVGAVIIGMLGVTIIGWLTGQAEFQGIIALPPSAAPVFLQLDIAAAFNISMVTVIITLLLVDVFDTAGTMVGVATRAGLVDQNGKLPRLGKALLADSGATVIGALVGTSSTTSYIESGAGVEAGGRTGLTAIFVGLIFLACLFFAPLAQSIPAYATASALLFVACLMAKGLADLDWQDITESAPAVVTALAMPLSFSIADGIGIGFITYAGIKLCSGGTADGGVIISDNTIIEVLASGEVPSGSVDVVFDASNMVLLPGLINTHHHFYQTLTRAKKAALNKPLFPWLTALYPIWANLTNDMIGVSSELALAELVLSGCTTTTDHHYVFSDQLDEAIDRQVQAADHLGVRVVLTRGSMSLGQSSGGLPPDNIVQSQQTIVDDCERLIRSYHQNTPYAMTQIALAPCSPFSVTAELMQACVELAEEHDVLLHTHLAETHDETAFCLEQFGLRPVDYLDQLGWINSRAWFAHGIHFNANEIKRLGSAGCGVSHCPSSNMILASGICPAADLEAAGVNLALGVDGSASNDCSNLIQEVRQALLIQRLGESSQAPTDQLTSHLDALRWATQGGANLLNRPELGRLSPGAAADIALFKLDEPRFSGSEDGLAALILCGADHAEAVMINGQWRVQGGALVNIDLPGLMAQHHQQAQQLWAAL
;
A
#
# COMPACT_ATOMS: atom_id res chain seq x y z
N MET A 1 -19.50 -14.84 40.02
CA MET A 1 -18.47 -14.74 38.96
C MET A 1 -19.18 -14.93 37.63
N PRO A 2 -18.89 -14.12 36.60
CA PRO A 2 -19.42 -14.37 35.26
C PRO A 2 -19.03 -15.78 34.80
N SER A 3 -19.87 -16.43 33.99
CA SER A 3 -19.52 -17.72 33.41
C SER A 3 -18.28 -17.59 32.51
N ILE A 4 -17.53 -18.69 32.29
CA ILE A 4 -16.36 -18.68 31.39
C ILE A 4 -16.74 -18.13 30.00
N ASP A 5 -17.95 -18.47 29.51
CA ASP A 5 -18.48 -17.95 28.26
C ASP A 5 -18.70 -16.43 28.30
N GLN A 6 -19.22 -15.88 29.40
CA GLN A 6 -19.43 -14.43 29.55
C GLN A 6 -18.12 -13.63 29.61
N PHE A 7 -17.08 -14.16 30.26
CA PHE A 7 -15.80 -13.45 30.39
C PHE A 7 -14.99 -13.48 29.08
N PHE A 8 -14.93 -14.65 28.42
CA PHE A 8 -14.14 -14.82 27.20
C PHE A 8 -14.92 -14.55 25.91
N GLN A 9 -16.26 -14.47 25.98
CA GLN A 9 -17.15 -14.31 24.84
C GLN A 9 -17.01 -15.47 23.84
N LEU A 10 -16.99 -16.73 24.34
CA LEU A 10 -16.69 -17.90 23.49
C LEU A 10 -17.73 -18.06 22.36
N SER A 11 -19.02 -17.96 22.70
CA SER A 11 -20.12 -18.06 21.75
C SER A 11 -20.10 -16.95 20.68
N GLU A 12 -19.84 -15.70 21.08
CA GLU A 12 -19.75 -14.55 20.16
C GLU A 12 -18.54 -14.66 19.21
N ARG A 13 -17.46 -15.28 19.68
CA ARG A 13 -16.22 -15.48 18.91
C ARG A 13 -16.18 -16.81 18.15
N GLY A 14 -17.30 -17.53 18.11
CA GLY A 14 -17.43 -18.77 17.34
C GLY A 14 -16.51 -19.91 17.82
N THR A 15 -16.19 -19.97 19.11
CA THR A 15 -15.28 -20.98 19.69
C THR A 15 -15.90 -21.68 20.90
N SER A 16 -15.23 -22.71 21.43
CA SER A 16 -15.63 -23.45 22.62
C SER A 16 -14.42 -23.82 23.48
N VAL A 17 -14.64 -24.17 24.75
CA VAL A 17 -13.56 -24.59 25.67
C VAL A 17 -12.72 -25.73 25.08
N ARG A 18 -13.35 -26.68 24.37
CA ARG A 18 -12.64 -27.80 23.72
C ARG A 18 -11.75 -27.32 22.57
N VAL A 19 -12.24 -26.38 21.76
CA VAL A 19 -11.49 -25.80 20.64
C VAL A 19 -10.31 -24.97 21.17
N GLU A 20 -10.54 -24.12 22.16
CA GLU A 20 -9.48 -23.35 22.83
C GLU A 20 -8.42 -24.26 23.47
N GLY A 21 -8.79 -25.40 24.05
CA GLY A 21 -7.84 -26.38 24.57
C GLY A 21 -7.00 -27.06 23.47
N THR A 22 -7.61 -27.34 22.32
CA THR A 22 -6.90 -27.92 21.16
C THR A 22 -5.96 -26.89 20.52
N ALA A 23 -6.42 -25.64 20.40
CA ALA A 23 -5.64 -24.49 19.97
C ALA A 23 -4.44 -24.26 20.90
N ALA A 24 -4.65 -24.32 22.22
CA ALA A 24 -3.60 -24.16 23.21
C ALA A 24 -2.53 -25.25 23.10
N PHE A 25 -2.94 -26.51 22.94
CA PHE A 25 -2.00 -27.60 22.73
C PHE A 25 -1.20 -27.42 21.43
N THR A 26 -1.85 -26.95 20.36
CA THR A 26 -1.20 -26.65 19.07
C THR A 26 -0.18 -25.53 19.20
N THR A 27 -0.55 -24.39 19.83
CA THR A 27 0.37 -23.28 20.15
C THR A 27 1.53 -23.75 21.02
N PHE A 28 1.25 -24.53 22.06
CA PHE A 28 2.29 -25.08 22.92
C PHE A 28 3.29 -25.93 22.13
N LEU A 29 2.82 -26.83 21.25
CA LEU A 29 3.71 -27.66 20.44
C LEU A 29 4.57 -26.86 19.44
N THR A 30 4.11 -25.70 18.98
CA THR A 30 4.91 -24.85 18.09
C THR A 30 5.95 -24.04 18.84
N MET A 31 5.73 -23.70 20.11
CA MET A 31 6.67 -22.89 20.92
C MET A 31 7.44 -23.65 22.00
N ALA A 32 7.11 -24.91 22.32
CA ALA A 32 7.69 -25.59 23.49
C ALA A 32 9.18 -25.89 23.37
N TYR A 33 9.79 -25.69 22.19
CA TYR A 33 11.25 -25.62 22.05
C TYR A 33 11.89 -24.59 22.99
N ILE A 34 11.16 -23.52 23.38
CA ILE A 34 11.70 -22.47 24.26
C ILE A 34 12.11 -23.00 25.64
N THR A 35 11.45 -24.07 26.10
CA THR A 35 11.79 -24.73 27.37
C THR A 35 13.23 -25.23 27.40
N VAL A 36 13.85 -25.43 26.25
CA VAL A 36 15.23 -25.92 26.13
C VAL A 36 16.15 -24.84 25.57
N VAL A 37 15.68 -24.14 24.54
CA VAL A 37 16.49 -23.14 23.84
C VAL A 37 16.87 -21.98 24.77
N ASN A 38 15.93 -21.44 25.55
CA ASN A 38 16.24 -20.31 26.43
C ASN A 38 17.25 -20.68 27.54
N PRO A 39 17.07 -21.78 28.29
CA PRO A 39 18.09 -22.24 29.24
C PRO A 39 19.45 -22.55 28.60
N SER A 40 19.47 -23.08 27.37
CA SER A 40 20.70 -23.36 26.64
C SER A 40 21.45 -22.10 26.18
N VAL A 41 20.74 -20.99 25.95
CA VAL A 41 21.34 -19.71 25.58
C VAL A 41 21.84 -19.00 26.84
N LEU A 42 20.98 -18.82 27.84
CA LEU A 42 21.34 -18.13 29.09
C LEU A 42 22.41 -18.85 29.91
N SER A 43 22.54 -20.18 29.80
CA SER A 43 23.61 -20.91 30.46
C SER A 43 25.01 -20.54 29.95
N GLN A 44 25.12 -20.05 28.70
CA GLN A 44 26.38 -19.56 28.15
C GLN A 44 26.82 -18.25 28.80
N ALA A 45 25.89 -17.48 29.38
CA ALA A 45 26.18 -16.32 30.22
C ALA A 45 26.63 -16.71 31.65
N GLY A 46 26.68 -18.01 31.96
CA GLY A 46 27.06 -18.54 33.28
C GLY A 46 25.88 -18.77 34.23
N MET A 47 24.63 -18.77 33.71
CA MET A 47 23.44 -19.07 34.52
C MET A 47 23.21 -20.59 34.64
N ASP A 48 22.62 -21.04 35.75
CA ASP A 48 22.29 -22.46 35.95
C ASP A 48 21.15 -22.90 35.02
N PHE A 49 21.39 -23.93 34.20
CA PHE A 49 20.40 -24.41 33.22
C PHE A 49 19.09 -24.83 33.88
N GLY A 50 19.15 -25.56 35.00
CA GLY A 50 17.96 -26.07 35.70
C GLY A 50 17.13 -24.93 36.29
N ALA A 51 17.79 -23.94 36.88
CA ALA A 51 17.15 -22.76 37.44
C ALA A 51 16.53 -21.88 36.33
N VAL A 52 17.23 -21.67 35.21
CA VAL A 52 16.68 -20.94 34.05
C VAL A 52 15.54 -21.69 33.38
N PHE A 53 15.58 -23.03 33.33
CA PHE A 53 14.45 -23.85 32.87
C PHE A 53 13.18 -23.56 33.68
N VAL A 54 13.32 -23.55 35.02
CA VAL A 54 12.22 -23.22 35.92
C VAL A 54 11.75 -21.78 35.71
N ALA A 55 12.67 -20.81 35.61
CA ALA A 55 12.36 -19.41 35.33
C ALA A 55 11.63 -19.25 34.00
N THR A 56 12.04 -19.96 32.95
CA THR A 56 11.43 -19.96 31.61
C THR A 56 9.99 -20.46 31.68
N CYS A 57 9.75 -21.61 32.30
CA CYS A 57 8.42 -22.19 32.45
C CYS A 57 7.50 -21.28 33.28
N ILE A 58 8.00 -20.69 34.37
CA ILE A 58 7.23 -19.77 35.21
C ILE A 58 6.92 -18.47 34.45
N ALA A 59 7.89 -17.86 33.79
CA ALA A 59 7.70 -16.63 33.02
C ALA A 59 6.71 -16.84 31.87
N ALA A 60 6.85 -17.93 31.12
CA ALA A 60 5.92 -18.28 30.04
C ALA A 60 4.50 -18.56 30.57
N ALA A 61 4.40 -19.25 31.70
CA ALA A 61 3.11 -19.51 32.34
C ALA A 61 2.41 -18.23 32.79
N VAL A 62 3.12 -17.39 33.55
CA VAL A 62 2.56 -16.15 34.09
C VAL A 62 2.24 -15.17 32.97
N GLY A 63 3.14 -14.98 32.00
CA GLY A 63 2.90 -14.10 30.85
C GLY A 63 1.68 -14.54 30.03
N SER A 64 1.61 -15.83 29.68
CA SER A 64 0.47 -16.34 28.89
C SER A 64 -0.86 -16.24 29.66
N ILE A 65 -0.85 -16.47 30.97
CA ILE A 65 -2.04 -16.28 31.83
C ILE A 65 -2.43 -14.80 31.91
N LEU A 66 -1.47 -13.89 32.08
CA LEU A 66 -1.71 -12.45 32.09
C LEU A 66 -2.29 -11.97 30.76
N MET A 67 -1.74 -12.43 29.63
CA MET A 67 -2.28 -12.12 28.30
C MET A 67 -3.73 -12.62 28.16
N GLY A 68 -4.00 -13.83 28.65
CA GLY A 68 -5.35 -14.39 28.65
C GLY A 68 -6.35 -13.62 29.52
N LEU A 69 -5.94 -13.16 30.70
CA LEU A 69 -6.82 -12.45 31.65
C LEU A 69 -6.99 -10.96 31.34
N LEU A 70 -5.91 -10.27 30.97
CA LEU A 70 -5.90 -8.82 30.74
C LEU A 70 -6.22 -8.48 29.28
N GLY A 71 -5.52 -9.12 28.34
CA GLY A 71 -5.70 -8.90 26.90
C GLY A 71 -6.90 -9.65 26.33
N ASN A 72 -7.19 -10.84 26.88
CA ASN A 72 -8.14 -11.80 26.32
C ASN A 72 -7.86 -12.06 24.82
N TYR A 73 -6.61 -12.43 24.55
CA TYR A 73 -6.08 -12.82 23.26
C TYR A 73 -5.51 -14.24 23.28
N PRO A 74 -5.67 -15.04 22.21
CA PRO A 74 -5.12 -16.39 22.09
C PRO A 74 -3.61 -16.37 21.78
N ILE A 75 -2.86 -15.49 22.45
CA ILE A 75 -1.45 -15.25 22.22
C ILE A 75 -0.69 -15.72 23.45
N ALA A 76 0.20 -16.68 23.26
CA ALA A 76 1.08 -17.14 24.31
C ALA A 76 2.32 -16.24 24.41
N GLN A 77 2.89 -16.19 25.61
CA GLN A 77 4.11 -15.45 25.90
C GLN A 77 5.17 -16.38 26.47
N ALA A 78 6.43 -16.12 26.15
CA ALA A 78 7.60 -16.79 26.70
C ALA A 78 8.84 -15.89 26.50
N PRO A 79 10.00 -16.24 27.07
CA PRO A 79 11.23 -15.46 26.85
C PRO A 79 11.55 -15.28 25.36
N GLY A 80 11.76 -14.05 24.89
CA GLY A 80 11.92 -13.75 23.46
C GLY A 80 13.24 -14.26 22.88
N MET A 81 13.19 -14.82 21.67
CA MET A 81 14.37 -15.41 21.04
C MET A 81 15.42 -14.38 20.59
N GLY A 82 15.00 -13.20 20.11
CA GLY A 82 15.96 -12.11 19.85
C GLY A 82 16.56 -11.58 21.15
N GLN A 83 15.75 -11.52 22.20
CA GLN A 83 16.10 -10.91 23.48
C GLN A 83 17.04 -11.78 24.33
N ASN A 84 16.85 -13.11 24.33
CA ASN A 84 17.76 -14.00 25.04
C ASN A 84 19.15 -14.07 24.39
N ALA A 85 19.21 -13.97 23.06
CA ALA A 85 20.44 -13.87 22.30
C ALA A 85 21.14 -12.55 22.58
N PHE A 86 20.41 -11.43 22.54
CA PHE A 86 20.95 -10.11 22.91
C PHE A 86 21.48 -10.10 24.36
N PHE A 87 20.71 -10.66 25.30
CA PHE A 87 21.10 -10.77 26.70
C PHE A 87 22.45 -11.48 26.86
N THR A 88 22.57 -12.67 26.27
CA THR A 88 23.73 -13.53 26.46
C THR A 88 24.94 -13.02 25.68
N PHE A 89 24.75 -12.81 24.38
CA PHE A 89 25.86 -12.61 23.46
C PHE A 89 26.29 -11.15 23.35
N ALA A 90 25.36 -10.20 23.44
CA ALA A 90 25.71 -8.77 23.36
C ALA A 90 26.04 -8.20 24.74
N ILE A 91 25.15 -8.35 25.73
CA ILE A 91 25.32 -7.70 27.04
C ILE A 91 26.40 -8.43 27.88
N VAL A 92 26.24 -9.75 28.05
CA VAL A 92 27.13 -10.50 28.97
C VAL A 92 28.47 -10.82 28.32
N LEU A 93 28.45 -11.50 27.17
CA LEU A 93 29.68 -11.95 26.53
C LEU A 93 30.37 -10.83 25.73
N GLY A 94 29.60 -9.99 25.02
CA GLY A 94 30.13 -8.91 24.19
C GLY A 94 30.64 -7.71 24.99
N MET A 95 29.79 -7.14 25.84
CA MET A 95 30.12 -5.95 26.65
C MET A 95 30.79 -6.29 27.99
N GLY A 96 30.83 -7.57 28.38
CA GLY A 96 31.48 -8.02 29.61
C GLY A 96 30.71 -7.71 30.88
N HIS A 97 29.41 -7.37 30.79
CA HIS A 97 28.58 -7.15 31.97
C HIS A 97 28.17 -8.46 32.64
N THR A 98 27.95 -8.43 33.96
CA THR A 98 27.42 -9.62 34.67
C THR A 98 25.98 -9.89 34.25
N TRP A 99 25.55 -11.16 34.21
CA TRP A 99 24.17 -11.52 33.91
C TRP A 99 23.16 -10.94 34.92
N GLN A 100 23.56 -10.69 36.16
CA GLN A 100 22.76 -10.00 37.18
C GLN A 100 22.46 -8.55 36.77
N ALA A 101 23.47 -7.82 36.29
CA ALA A 101 23.30 -6.46 35.76
C ALA A 101 22.44 -6.47 34.48
N ALA A 102 22.59 -7.47 33.63
CA ALA A 102 21.74 -7.66 32.45
C ALA A 102 20.27 -7.90 32.86
N LEU A 103 19.99 -8.72 33.89
CA LEU A 103 18.63 -8.88 34.44
C LEU A 103 18.10 -7.57 35.03
N GLY A 104 18.97 -6.77 35.66
CA GLY A 104 18.61 -5.41 36.11
C GLY A 104 18.19 -4.50 34.96
N ALA A 105 18.88 -4.57 33.82
CA ALA A 105 18.51 -3.85 32.61
C ALA A 105 17.17 -4.33 32.02
N VAL A 106 16.96 -5.65 31.93
CA VAL A 106 15.67 -6.24 31.51
C VAL A 106 14.54 -5.76 32.41
N PHE A 107 14.75 -5.75 33.72
CA PHE A 107 13.77 -5.26 34.69
C PHE A 107 13.45 -3.78 34.48
N LEU A 108 14.46 -2.91 34.36
CA LEU A 108 14.25 -1.48 34.12
C LEU A 108 13.57 -1.21 32.77
N SER A 109 13.98 -1.94 31.73
CA SER A 109 13.33 -1.90 30.41
C SER A 109 11.86 -2.29 30.51
N GLY A 110 11.53 -3.36 31.22
CA GLY A 110 10.15 -3.79 31.46
C GLY A 110 9.33 -2.75 32.21
N ILE A 111 9.90 -2.11 33.25
CA ILE A 111 9.22 -1.02 33.98
C ILE A 111 8.96 0.19 33.07
N LEU A 112 9.95 0.60 32.28
CA LEU A 112 9.78 1.66 31.28
C LEU A 112 8.69 1.28 30.28
N PHE A 113 8.66 0.03 29.83
CA PHE A 113 7.65 -0.46 28.90
C PHE A 113 6.25 -0.49 29.53
N VAL A 114 6.11 -0.86 30.80
CA VAL A 114 4.83 -0.78 31.54
C VAL A 114 4.37 0.68 31.61
N ILE A 115 5.26 1.62 31.94
CA ILE A 115 4.95 3.05 31.99
C ILE A 115 4.50 3.55 30.62
N LEU A 116 5.25 3.24 29.56
CA LEU A 116 4.89 3.62 28.19
C LEU A 116 3.57 2.97 27.75
N SER A 117 3.31 1.73 28.14
CA SER A 117 2.07 1.02 27.84
C SER A 117 0.86 1.67 28.54
N ALA A 118 1.06 2.30 29.69
CA ALA A 118 0.02 3.06 30.40
C ALA A 118 -0.19 4.48 29.84
N LEU A 119 0.80 5.06 29.16
CA LEU A 119 0.75 6.41 28.59
C LEU A 119 0.32 6.41 27.10
N PRO A 120 -0.26 7.50 26.59
CA PRO A 120 -0.62 7.63 25.17
C PRO A 120 0.59 7.83 24.22
N ILE A 121 1.79 8.05 24.77
CA ILE A 121 3.05 8.31 24.01
C ILE A 121 3.49 7.10 23.16
N ARG A 122 3.00 5.89 23.48
CA ARG A 122 3.37 4.65 22.79
C ARG A 122 3.05 4.63 21.29
N GLU A 123 1.95 5.26 20.87
CA GLU A 123 1.58 5.30 19.44
C GLU A 123 2.56 6.15 18.66
N TRP A 124 3.08 7.22 19.26
CA TRP A 124 4.03 8.10 18.62
C TRP A 124 5.35 7.38 18.35
N LEU A 125 5.84 6.60 19.31
CA LEU A 125 7.11 5.85 19.16
C LEU A 125 7.02 4.80 18.05
N ILE A 126 5.91 4.05 17.98
CA ILE A 126 5.72 3.02 16.96
C ILE A 126 5.51 3.68 15.58
N ASN A 127 4.75 4.77 15.49
CA ASN A 127 4.46 5.44 14.22
C ASN A 127 5.63 6.24 13.66
N ALA A 128 6.54 6.71 14.52
CA ALA A 128 7.72 7.49 14.10
C ALA A 128 8.74 6.68 13.29
N ILE A 129 8.69 5.34 13.34
CA ILE A 129 9.65 4.51 12.63
C ILE A 129 9.10 4.12 11.25
N PRO A 130 9.84 4.41 10.17
CA PRO A 130 9.50 3.99 8.82
C PRO A 130 9.20 2.48 8.72
N ARG A 131 8.20 2.12 7.91
CA ARG A 131 7.74 0.74 7.75
C ARG A 131 8.86 -0.19 7.27
N ASN A 132 9.66 0.27 6.32
CA ASN A 132 10.81 -0.46 5.80
C ASN A 132 11.83 -0.83 6.89
N LEU A 133 12.15 0.10 7.81
CA LEU A 133 13.06 -0.18 8.92
C LEU A 133 12.46 -1.20 9.89
N LYS A 134 11.16 -1.15 10.19
CA LYS A 134 10.51 -2.18 11.02
C LYS A 134 10.67 -3.57 10.43
N LEU A 135 10.44 -3.71 9.13
CA LEU A 135 10.60 -4.97 8.39
C LEU A 135 12.07 -5.43 8.36
N GLY A 136 13.00 -4.50 8.12
CA GLY A 136 14.45 -4.75 8.16
C GLY A 136 14.96 -5.19 9.53
N ILE A 137 14.44 -4.60 10.61
CA ILE A 137 14.78 -4.96 12.00
C ILE A 137 14.33 -6.40 12.30
N ALA A 138 13.08 -6.74 12.01
CA ALA A 138 12.55 -8.08 12.25
C ALA A 138 13.36 -9.14 11.47
N ALA A 139 13.66 -8.87 10.19
CA ALA A 139 14.49 -9.75 9.38
C ALA A 139 15.93 -9.86 9.91
N GLY A 140 16.53 -8.74 10.33
CA GLY A 140 17.89 -8.70 10.88
C GLY A 140 18.05 -9.51 12.16
N ILE A 141 17.07 -9.44 13.07
CA ILE A 141 17.05 -10.27 14.28
C ILE A 141 17.00 -11.76 13.90
N GLY A 142 16.18 -12.12 12.91
CA GLY A 142 16.14 -13.47 12.36
C GLY A 142 17.50 -13.93 11.83
N LEU A 143 18.16 -13.11 11.00
CA LEU A 143 19.48 -13.42 10.44
C LEU A 143 20.56 -13.55 11.53
N PHE A 144 20.51 -12.71 12.57
CA PHE A 144 21.42 -12.80 13.72
C PHE A 144 21.26 -14.11 14.49
N ILE A 145 20.02 -14.54 14.77
CA ILE A 145 19.74 -15.84 15.40
C ILE A 145 20.22 -16.99 14.50
N GLY A 146 19.99 -16.91 13.19
CA GLY A 146 20.48 -17.89 12.23
C GLY A 146 22.01 -18.01 12.25
N PHE A 147 22.71 -16.87 12.33
CA PHE A 147 24.17 -16.86 12.44
C PHE A 147 24.66 -17.54 13.73
N ILE A 148 24.04 -17.26 14.88
CA ILE A 148 24.34 -17.93 16.15
C ILE A 148 24.08 -19.44 16.06
N ALA A 149 22.99 -19.86 15.43
CA ALA A 149 22.67 -21.27 15.23
C ALA A 149 23.77 -22.00 14.45
N LEU A 150 24.19 -21.42 13.34
CA LEU A 150 25.26 -21.96 12.50
C LEU A 150 26.62 -21.97 13.24
N SER A 151 26.91 -20.94 14.03
CA SER A 151 28.12 -20.85 14.84
C SER A 151 28.15 -21.91 15.95
N ASN A 152 27.05 -22.07 16.70
CA ASN A 152 26.94 -23.04 17.80
C ASN A 152 27.03 -24.49 17.31
N ALA A 153 26.58 -24.77 16.08
CA ALA A 153 26.72 -26.08 15.46
C ALA A 153 28.11 -26.33 14.86
N GLY A 154 29.01 -25.34 14.87
CA GLY A 154 30.33 -25.42 14.22
C GLY A 154 30.27 -25.42 12.70
N ILE A 155 29.14 -25.02 12.10
CA ILE A 155 28.97 -24.91 10.64
C ILE A 155 29.69 -23.66 10.13
N ILE A 156 29.59 -22.55 10.87
CA ILE A 156 30.33 -21.32 10.60
C ILE A 156 31.34 -21.12 11.74
N VAL A 157 32.59 -20.86 11.38
CA VAL A 157 33.69 -20.63 12.32
C VAL A 157 34.47 -19.36 11.96
N ALA A 158 35.10 -18.74 12.96
CA ALA A 158 35.88 -17.52 12.74
C ALA A 158 37.09 -17.79 11.84
N HIS A 159 37.38 -16.86 10.91
CA HIS A 159 38.55 -16.93 10.04
C HIS A 159 39.30 -15.59 10.00
N PRO A 160 40.62 -15.56 10.23
CA PRO A 160 41.38 -14.30 10.35
C PRO A 160 41.31 -13.39 9.13
N ALA A 161 41.16 -13.94 7.91
CA ALA A 161 41.18 -13.16 6.68
C ALA A 161 39.79 -12.74 6.16
N THR A 162 38.73 -13.45 6.56
CA THR A 162 37.37 -13.29 6.00
C THR A 162 36.32 -13.05 7.08
N MET A 163 36.74 -12.93 8.34
CA MET A 163 35.92 -12.94 9.57
C MET A 163 35.23 -14.28 9.81
N VAL A 164 34.64 -14.91 8.79
CA VAL A 164 33.93 -16.20 8.86
C VAL A 164 34.40 -17.18 7.77
N SER A 165 34.30 -18.47 8.04
CA SER A 165 34.54 -19.58 7.10
C SER A 165 33.66 -20.79 7.44
N LEU A 166 33.58 -21.77 6.54
CA LEU A 166 32.91 -23.05 6.84
C LEU A 166 33.76 -23.88 7.80
N GLY A 167 33.13 -24.42 8.84
CA GLY A 167 33.73 -25.41 9.73
C GLY A 167 33.69 -26.82 9.14
N ASP A 168 33.98 -27.82 9.98
CA ASP A 168 33.93 -29.23 9.59
C ASP A 168 32.47 -29.75 9.57
N LEU A 169 31.88 -29.80 8.38
CA LEU A 169 30.51 -30.30 8.18
C LEU A 169 30.38 -31.81 8.41
N SER A 170 31.50 -32.55 8.48
CA SER A 170 31.49 -33.98 8.81
C SER A 170 31.45 -34.23 10.32
N SER A 171 31.66 -33.19 11.14
CA SER A 171 31.52 -33.28 12.58
C SER A 171 30.08 -33.61 12.98
N ALA A 172 29.90 -34.44 14.01
CA ALA A 172 28.59 -34.88 14.45
C ALA A 172 27.65 -33.70 14.81
N PRO A 173 28.09 -32.63 15.51
CA PRO A 173 27.23 -31.48 15.80
C PRO A 173 26.73 -30.75 14.54
N ALA A 174 27.62 -30.48 13.57
CA ALA A 174 27.25 -29.79 12.33
C ALA A 174 26.28 -30.63 11.50
N PHE A 175 26.58 -31.92 11.33
CA PHE A 175 25.74 -32.84 10.57
C PHE A 175 24.35 -33.02 11.21
N LEU A 176 24.29 -33.25 12.53
CA LEU A 176 23.01 -33.43 13.22
C LEU A 176 22.19 -32.14 13.26
N CYS A 177 22.82 -30.97 13.31
CA CYS A 177 22.13 -29.69 13.18
C CYS A 177 21.47 -29.55 11.80
N LEU A 178 22.19 -29.82 10.72
CA LEU A 178 21.64 -29.73 9.36
C LEU A 178 20.54 -30.77 9.13
N LEU A 179 20.74 -32.01 9.59
CA LEU A 179 19.71 -33.05 9.54
C LEU A 179 18.44 -32.62 10.28
N GLY A 180 18.60 -32.04 11.48
CA GLY A 180 17.50 -31.54 12.28
C GLY A 180 16.74 -30.44 11.55
N PHE A 181 17.46 -29.46 11.00
CA PHE A 181 16.87 -28.39 10.19
C PHE A 181 16.08 -28.94 8.99
N PHE A 182 16.66 -29.86 8.22
CA PHE A 182 15.97 -30.47 7.07
C PHE A 182 14.70 -31.24 7.48
N LEU A 183 14.75 -31.96 8.60
CA LEU A 183 13.58 -32.64 9.15
C LEU A 183 12.50 -31.64 9.54
N ILE A 184 12.84 -30.56 10.25
CA ILE A 184 11.89 -29.53 10.66
C ILE A 184 11.22 -28.89 9.43
N VAL A 185 12.00 -28.52 8.42
CA VAL A 185 11.46 -27.93 7.17
C VAL A 185 10.56 -28.92 6.44
N ALA A 186 10.97 -30.18 6.29
CA ALA A 186 10.18 -31.20 5.61
C ALA A 186 8.86 -31.51 6.33
N LEU A 187 8.87 -31.56 7.66
CA LEU A 187 7.67 -31.75 8.48
C LEU A 187 6.74 -30.53 8.40
N THR A 188 7.30 -29.33 8.42
CA THR A 188 6.55 -28.08 8.26
C THR A 188 5.89 -27.99 6.88
N ALA A 189 6.62 -28.32 5.81
CA ALA A 189 6.07 -28.33 4.44
C ALA A 189 4.90 -29.32 4.29
N ARG A 190 4.90 -30.39 5.08
CA ARG A 190 3.80 -31.37 5.18
C ARG A 190 2.69 -30.96 6.17
N LYS A 191 2.76 -29.74 6.73
CA LYS A 191 1.81 -29.18 7.70
C LYS A 191 1.64 -30.04 8.96
N ILE A 192 2.72 -30.67 9.44
CA ILE A 192 2.71 -31.49 10.65
C ILE A 192 2.85 -30.58 11.88
N VAL A 193 1.86 -30.64 12.78
CA VAL A 193 1.87 -29.88 14.05
C VAL A 193 3.02 -30.36 14.95
N GLY A 194 3.79 -29.42 15.51
CA GLY A 194 4.94 -29.73 16.37
C GLY A 194 6.22 -30.10 15.60
N ALA A 195 6.31 -29.78 14.31
CA ALA A 195 7.47 -30.07 13.46
C ALA A 195 8.83 -29.72 14.09
N VAL A 196 8.93 -28.55 14.75
CA VAL A 196 10.15 -28.08 15.42
C VAL A 196 10.59 -29.04 16.52
N ILE A 197 9.67 -29.42 17.43
CA ILE A 197 9.96 -30.33 18.55
C ILE A 197 10.25 -31.74 18.05
N ILE A 198 9.47 -32.24 17.08
CA ILE A 198 9.68 -33.57 16.51
C ILE A 198 11.07 -33.66 15.85
N GLY A 199 11.46 -32.63 15.08
CA GLY A 199 12.78 -32.58 14.48
C GLY A 199 13.90 -32.53 15.52
N MET A 200 13.76 -31.67 16.53
CA MET A 200 14.72 -31.53 17.63
C MET A 200 14.87 -32.84 18.43
N LEU A 201 13.77 -33.48 18.83
CA LEU A 201 13.79 -34.77 19.53
C LEU A 201 14.34 -35.89 18.64
N GLY A 202 14.04 -35.87 17.34
CA GLY A 202 14.55 -36.84 16.38
C GLY A 202 16.09 -36.88 16.35
N VAL A 203 16.72 -35.71 16.18
CA VAL A 203 18.19 -35.63 16.18
C VAL A 203 18.81 -35.80 17.56
N THR A 204 18.06 -35.48 18.62
CA THR A 204 18.45 -35.75 20.01
C THR A 204 18.53 -37.25 20.27
N ILE A 205 17.52 -38.02 19.84
CA ILE A 205 17.51 -39.49 19.96
C ILE A 205 18.66 -40.11 19.18
N ILE A 206 18.93 -39.63 17.96
CA ILE A 206 20.11 -40.06 17.19
C ILE A 206 21.38 -39.75 17.98
N GLY A 207 21.47 -38.58 18.60
CA GLY A 207 22.54 -38.19 19.50
C GLY A 207 22.76 -39.18 20.66
N TRP A 208 21.68 -39.57 21.34
CA TRP A 208 21.75 -40.56 22.42
C TRP A 208 22.22 -41.93 21.92
N LEU A 209 21.69 -42.40 20.79
CA LEU A 209 22.05 -43.70 20.21
C LEU A 209 23.49 -43.75 19.68
N THR A 210 24.02 -42.61 19.25
CA THR A 210 25.39 -42.48 18.72
C THR A 210 26.42 -42.07 19.78
N GLY A 211 25.98 -41.87 21.03
CA GLY A 211 26.84 -41.44 22.15
C GLY A 211 27.29 -39.97 22.09
N GLN A 212 26.64 -39.15 21.26
CA GLN A 212 26.93 -37.72 21.10
C GLN A 212 26.15 -36.83 22.09
N ALA A 213 25.18 -37.41 22.81
CA ALA A 213 24.42 -36.72 23.85
C ALA A 213 24.08 -37.70 24.99
N GLU A 214 23.95 -37.20 26.21
CA GLU A 214 23.57 -37.98 27.39
C GLU A 214 22.09 -37.83 27.72
N PHE A 215 21.46 -38.95 28.07
CA PHE A 215 20.07 -38.97 28.52
C PHE A 215 19.99 -38.83 30.04
N GLN A 216 19.43 -37.71 30.50
CA GLN A 216 19.32 -37.32 31.91
C GLN A 216 17.98 -37.74 32.56
N GLY A 217 17.05 -38.33 31.80
CA GLY A 217 15.76 -38.83 32.27
C GLY A 217 14.56 -38.13 31.65
N ILE A 218 13.33 -38.44 32.12
CA ILE A 218 12.09 -37.87 31.56
C ILE A 218 11.37 -36.98 32.58
N ILE A 219 11.11 -37.51 33.79
CA ILE A 219 10.31 -36.83 34.81
C ILE A 219 11.10 -36.76 36.12
N ALA A 220 11.15 -35.57 36.74
CA ALA A 220 11.66 -35.37 38.09
C ALA A 220 10.88 -34.25 38.80
N LEU A 221 11.15 -34.04 40.09
CA LEU A 221 10.70 -32.84 40.78
C LEU A 221 11.37 -31.60 40.16
N PRO A 222 10.67 -30.45 40.08
CA PRO A 222 11.23 -29.24 39.50
C PRO A 222 12.55 -28.84 40.19
N PRO A 223 13.60 -28.47 39.43
CA PRO A 223 14.84 -27.94 39.99
C PRO A 223 14.61 -26.70 40.86
N SER A 224 15.61 -26.35 41.69
CA SER A 224 15.54 -25.12 42.49
C SER A 224 15.73 -23.88 41.60
N ALA A 225 14.82 -22.91 41.69
CA ALA A 225 14.97 -21.59 41.06
C ALA A 225 15.92 -20.66 41.83
N ALA A 226 16.34 -21.02 43.05
CA ALA A 226 17.15 -20.18 43.92
C ALA A 226 18.43 -19.57 43.28
N PRO A 227 19.14 -20.26 42.36
CA PRO A 227 20.33 -19.69 41.72
C PRO A 227 20.09 -18.45 40.86
N VAL A 228 18.86 -18.22 40.38
CA VAL A 228 18.55 -17.09 39.46
C VAL A 228 17.43 -16.19 40.00
N PHE A 229 16.59 -16.71 40.90
CA PHE A 229 15.46 -15.99 41.49
C PHE A 229 15.93 -14.77 42.28
N LEU A 230 15.43 -13.58 41.92
CA LEU A 230 15.74 -12.28 42.53
C LEU A 230 17.24 -11.94 42.59
N GLN A 231 18.05 -12.47 41.67
CA GLN A 231 19.48 -12.18 41.56
C GLN A 231 19.79 -10.94 40.72
N LEU A 232 18.79 -10.20 40.25
CA LEU A 232 19.00 -9.01 39.43
C LEU A 232 19.71 -7.89 40.21
N ASP A 233 20.64 -7.19 39.55
CA ASP A 233 21.33 -6.03 40.10
C ASP A 233 20.84 -4.75 39.43
N ILE A 234 19.87 -4.09 40.07
CA ILE A 234 19.30 -2.83 39.58
C ILE A 234 20.32 -1.68 39.68
N ALA A 235 21.21 -1.71 40.69
CA ALA A 235 22.18 -0.64 40.88
C ALA A 235 23.22 -0.63 39.75
N ALA A 236 23.69 -1.80 39.33
CA ALA A 236 24.60 -1.94 38.19
C ALA A 236 23.96 -1.50 36.86
N ALA A 237 22.63 -1.56 36.75
CA ALA A 237 21.90 -1.16 35.54
C ALA A 237 21.81 0.37 35.33
N PHE A 238 22.17 1.20 36.33
CA PHE A 238 22.25 2.66 36.19
C PHE A 238 23.59 3.18 35.66
N ASN A 239 24.55 2.29 35.37
CA ASN A 239 25.79 2.68 34.71
C ASN A 239 25.51 3.26 33.31
N ILE A 240 26.32 4.24 32.88
CA ILE A 240 26.12 4.94 31.60
C ILE A 240 26.06 3.97 30.41
N SER A 241 26.88 2.91 30.40
CA SER A 241 26.86 1.89 29.34
C SER A 241 25.56 1.08 29.31
N MET A 242 24.88 0.93 30.45
CA MET A 242 23.64 0.17 30.58
C MET A 242 22.41 0.98 30.13
N VAL A 243 22.50 2.30 30.04
CA VAL A 243 21.40 3.13 29.52
C VAL A 243 21.09 2.77 28.07
N THR A 244 22.12 2.64 27.23
CA THR A 244 21.96 2.22 25.83
C THR A 244 21.35 0.82 25.76
N VAL A 245 21.81 -0.11 26.62
CA VAL A 245 21.27 -1.48 26.71
C VAL A 245 19.78 -1.47 27.07
N ILE A 246 19.37 -0.67 28.05
CA ILE A 246 17.97 -0.54 28.47
C ILE A 246 17.10 0.00 27.32
N ILE A 247 17.58 1.02 26.61
CA ILE A 247 16.86 1.58 25.46
C ILE A 247 16.76 0.56 24.32
N THR A 248 17.84 -0.17 24.02
CA THR A 248 17.80 -1.23 23.00
C THR A 248 16.82 -2.34 23.37
N LEU A 249 16.88 -2.83 24.61
CA LEU A 249 15.94 -3.84 25.10
C LEU A 249 14.50 -3.36 24.99
N LEU A 250 14.24 -2.12 25.38
CA LEU A 250 12.91 -1.51 25.30
C LEU A 250 12.40 -1.45 23.86
N LEU A 251 13.24 -0.99 22.93
CA LEU A 251 12.89 -0.89 21.52
C LEU A 251 12.60 -2.28 20.93
N VAL A 252 13.49 -3.25 21.14
CA VAL A 252 13.29 -4.64 20.68
C VAL A 252 12.01 -5.23 21.25
N ASP A 253 11.75 -5.06 22.56
CA ASP A 253 10.55 -5.58 23.23
C ASP A 253 9.26 -4.95 22.65
N VAL A 254 9.25 -3.62 22.47
CA VAL A 254 8.10 -2.92 21.87
C VAL A 254 7.80 -3.44 20.47
N PHE A 255 8.81 -3.66 19.63
CA PHE A 255 8.60 -4.08 18.24
C PHE A 255 8.24 -5.55 18.09
N ASP A 256 8.93 -6.46 18.79
CA ASP A 256 8.63 -7.89 18.77
C ASP A 256 7.19 -8.14 19.24
N THR A 257 6.79 -7.47 20.32
CA THR A 257 5.46 -7.59 20.90
C THR A 257 4.38 -6.99 20.00
N ALA A 258 4.56 -5.76 19.51
CA ALA A 258 3.57 -5.12 18.64
C ALA A 258 3.39 -5.87 17.32
N GLY A 259 4.49 -6.22 16.65
CA GLY A 259 4.47 -6.95 15.37
C GLY A 259 3.82 -8.33 15.52
N THR A 260 4.17 -9.06 16.58
CA THR A 260 3.60 -10.38 16.83
C THR A 260 2.12 -10.32 17.19
N MET A 261 1.71 -9.38 18.05
CA MET A 261 0.31 -9.26 18.44
C MET A 261 -0.59 -8.92 17.26
N VAL A 262 -0.19 -7.96 16.41
CA VAL A 262 -0.93 -7.63 15.20
C VAL A 262 -0.95 -8.84 14.26
N GLY A 263 0.21 -9.45 14.00
CA GLY A 263 0.30 -10.60 13.09
C GLY A 263 -0.58 -11.79 13.48
N VAL A 264 -0.58 -12.18 14.77
CA VAL A 264 -1.39 -13.29 15.26
C VAL A 264 -2.88 -12.91 15.33
N ALA A 265 -3.19 -11.70 15.81
CA ALA A 265 -4.59 -11.30 15.96
C ALA A 265 -5.30 -11.08 14.62
N THR A 266 -4.59 -10.59 13.60
CA THR A 266 -5.11 -10.49 12.22
C THR A 266 -5.47 -11.88 11.69
N ARG A 267 -4.57 -12.87 11.85
CA ARG A 267 -4.88 -14.27 11.48
C ARG A 267 -6.03 -14.86 12.28
N ALA A 268 -6.26 -14.36 13.49
CA ALA A 268 -7.36 -14.79 14.34
C ALA A 268 -8.69 -14.13 14.02
N GLY A 269 -8.73 -13.13 13.12
CA GLY A 269 -9.91 -12.31 12.89
C GLY A 269 -10.35 -11.55 14.15
N LEU A 270 -9.40 -11.24 15.04
CA LEU A 270 -9.64 -10.52 16.31
C LEU A 270 -9.31 -9.04 16.23
N VAL A 271 -8.92 -8.60 15.04
CA VAL A 271 -8.82 -7.19 14.68
C VAL A 271 -10.23 -6.72 14.39
N ASP A 272 -10.60 -5.54 14.90
CA ASP A 272 -11.92 -5.00 14.64
C ASP A 272 -12.10 -4.64 13.16
N GLN A 273 -13.31 -4.21 12.80
CA GLN A 273 -13.64 -3.74 11.44
C GLN A 273 -12.69 -2.61 10.97
N ASN A 274 -11.96 -2.02 11.93
CA ASN A 274 -11.10 -0.84 11.96
C ASN A 274 -9.64 -1.17 11.71
N GLY A 275 -9.32 -2.44 11.44
CA GLY A 275 -7.93 -2.87 11.33
C GLY A 275 -7.13 -2.71 12.64
N LYS A 276 -7.78 -2.33 13.76
CA LYS A 276 -7.14 -2.08 15.05
C LYS A 276 -7.34 -3.27 15.97
N LEU A 277 -6.33 -3.53 16.79
CA LEU A 277 -6.42 -4.58 17.79
C LEU A 277 -7.16 -4.04 19.03
N PRO A 278 -8.40 -4.49 19.33
CA PRO A 278 -9.12 -4.01 20.51
C PRO A 278 -8.31 -4.27 21.78
N ARG A 279 -8.38 -3.43 22.82
CA ARG A 279 -7.66 -3.71 24.09
C ARG A 279 -6.13 -3.90 23.92
N LEU A 280 -5.52 -3.41 22.83
CA LEU A 280 -4.06 -3.48 22.60
C LEU A 280 -3.27 -3.00 23.82
N GLY A 281 -3.70 -1.91 24.47
CA GLY A 281 -3.05 -1.41 25.69
C GLY A 281 -3.05 -2.41 26.85
N LYS A 282 -4.10 -3.23 27.00
CA LYS A 282 -4.12 -4.28 28.03
C LYS A 282 -3.24 -5.47 27.67
N ALA A 283 -3.12 -5.78 26.38
CA ALA A 283 -2.25 -6.82 25.87
C ALA A 283 -0.77 -6.42 26.01
N LEU A 284 -0.41 -5.18 25.66
CA LEU A 284 0.92 -4.59 25.90
C LEU A 284 1.25 -4.51 27.38
N LEU A 285 0.28 -4.19 28.24
CA LEU A 285 0.47 -4.19 29.70
C LEU A 285 0.73 -5.61 30.23
N ALA A 286 0.05 -6.62 29.69
CA ALA A 286 0.29 -8.01 30.04
C ALA A 286 1.71 -8.46 29.64
N ASP A 287 2.14 -8.07 28.44
CA ASP A 287 3.46 -8.36 27.88
C ASP A 287 4.60 -7.69 28.64
N SER A 288 4.56 -6.36 28.77
CA SER A 288 5.53 -5.61 29.57
C SER A 288 5.57 -6.08 31.04
N GLY A 289 4.41 -6.43 31.62
CA GLY A 289 4.33 -7.05 32.94
C GLY A 289 5.01 -8.43 33.00
N ALA A 290 4.88 -9.24 31.95
CA ALA A 290 5.56 -10.51 31.83
C ALA A 290 7.08 -10.34 31.73
N THR A 291 7.59 -9.31 31.05
CA THR A 291 9.03 -8.98 31.05
C THR A 291 9.53 -8.64 32.46
N VAL A 292 8.80 -7.81 33.20
CA VAL A 292 9.16 -7.48 34.60
C VAL A 292 9.21 -8.73 35.47
N ILE A 293 8.20 -9.60 35.38
CA ILE A 293 8.13 -10.84 36.15
C ILE A 293 9.23 -11.81 35.72
N GLY A 294 9.48 -11.92 34.41
CA GLY A 294 10.56 -12.73 33.83
C GLY A 294 11.92 -12.38 34.43
N ALA A 295 12.24 -11.09 34.49
CA ALA A 295 13.47 -10.60 35.12
C ALA A 295 13.58 -10.97 36.61
N LEU A 296 12.47 -10.83 37.36
CA LEU A 296 12.42 -11.18 38.79
C LEU A 296 12.63 -12.68 39.03
N VAL A 297 12.06 -13.54 38.18
CA VAL A 297 12.21 -14.99 38.31
C VAL A 297 13.53 -15.50 37.73
N GLY A 298 14.31 -14.64 37.05
CA GLY A 298 15.66 -14.94 36.60
C GLY A 298 15.77 -15.40 35.14
N THR A 299 14.97 -14.83 34.24
CA THR A 299 15.09 -15.02 32.79
C THR A 299 15.12 -13.69 32.03
N SER A 300 15.54 -13.72 30.76
CA SER A 300 15.49 -12.57 29.86
C SER A 300 14.05 -12.09 29.60
N SER A 301 13.90 -10.97 28.89
CA SER A 301 12.62 -10.38 28.50
C SER A 301 11.63 -11.41 27.92
N THR A 302 10.36 -11.23 28.26
CA THR A 302 9.26 -12.12 27.89
C THR A 302 8.38 -11.41 26.87
N THR A 303 8.15 -12.03 25.71
CA THR A 303 7.41 -11.40 24.61
C THR A 303 6.31 -12.31 24.09
N SER A 304 5.47 -11.77 23.24
CA SER A 304 4.40 -12.46 22.52
C SER A 304 4.98 -13.34 21.41
N TYR A 305 4.47 -14.57 21.28
CA TYR A 305 5.00 -15.59 20.35
C TYR A 305 4.19 -15.71 19.07
N ILE A 306 4.86 -15.59 17.92
CA ILE A 306 4.24 -15.68 16.58
C ILE A 306 3.70 -17.09 16.29
N GLU A 307 4.25 -18.09 16.97
CA GLU A 307 3.84 -19.49 16.97
C GLU A 307 2.40 -19.69 17.43
N SER A 308 1.85 -18.71 18.16
CA SER A 308 0.42 -18.65 18.50
C SER A 308 -0.49 -18.63 17.27
N GLY A 309 0.04 -18.24 16.10
CA GLY A 309 -0.66 -18.33 14.82
C GLY A 309 -1.15 -19.75 14.49
N ALA A 310 -0.41 -20.79 14.88
CA ALA A 310 -0.82 -22.18 14.63
C ALA A 310 -2.03 -22.58 15.49
N GLY A 311 -2.08 -22.18 16.76
CA GLY A 311 -3.26 -22.42 17.60
C GLY A 311 -4.46 -21.59 17.16
N VAL A 312 -4.22 -20.38 16.65
CA VAL A 312 -5.25 -19.56 16.01
C VAL A 312 -5.82 -20.27 14.77
N GLU A 313 -5.00 -20.84 13.90
CA GLU A 313 -5.47 -21.63 12.75
C GLU A 313 -6.25 -22.88 13.20
N ALA A 314 -5.90 -23.47 14.35
CA ALA A 314 -6.65 -24.56 14.99
C ALA A 314 -7.95 -24.12 15.69
N GLY A 315 -8.33 -22.84 15.59
CA GLY A 315 -9.61 -22.31 16.08
C GLY A 315 -9.53 -21.49 17.38
N GLY A 316 -8.33 -21.19 17.90
CA GLY A 316 -8.17 -20.34 19.07
C GLY A 316 -8.57 -18.89 18.79
N ARG A 317 -9.46 -18.33 19.61
CA ARG A 317 -10.03 -16.98 19.43
C ARG A 317 -10.04 -16.15 20.72
N THR A 318 -9.72 -16.73 21.87
CA THR A 318 -9.80 -16.01 23.16
C THR A 318 -8.57 -16.20 24.03
N GLY A 319 -8.50 -15.40 25.10
CA GLY A 319 -7.51 -15.55 26.16
C GLY A 319 -7.51 -16.91 26.84
N LEU A 320 -8.56 -17.71 26.70
CA LEU A 320 -8.61 -19.06 27.27
C LEU A 320 -7.53 -19.97 26.67
N THR A 321 -7.25 -19.83 25.36
CA THR A 321 -6.12 -20.49 24.71
C THR A 321 -4.80 -20.16 25.42
N ALA A 322 -4.52 -18.88 25.68
CA ALA A 322 -3.28 -18.45 26.33
C ALA A 322 -3.18 -18.96 27.78
N ILE A 323 -4.28 -18.98 28.53
CA ILE A 323 -4.33 -19.55 29.89
C ILE A 323 -3.99 -21.05 29.87
N PHE A 324 -4.58 -21.81 28.95
CA PHE A 324 -4.27 -23.23 28.83
C PHE A 324 -2.81 -23.48 28.44
N VAL A 325 -2.23 -22.68 27.54
CA VAL A 325 -0.79 -22.74 27.25
C VAL A 325 0.02 -22.52 28.53
N GLY A 326 -0.32 -21.51 29.33
CA GLY A 326 0.38 -21.24 30.58
C GLY A 326 0.29 -22.38 31.59
N LEU A 327 -0.86 -23.05 31.70
CA LEU A 327 -1.02 -24.25 32.53
C LEU A 327 -0.17 -25.43 32.03
N ILE A 328 -0.02 -25.59 30.71
CA ILE A 328 0.86 -26.62 30.13
C ILE A 328 2.33 -26.31 30.45
N PHE A 329 2.76 -25.04 30.41
CA PHE A 329 4.11 -24.64 30.85
C PHE A 329 4.37 -24.93 32.34
N LEU A 330 3.37 -24.79 33.21
CA LEU A 330 3.51 -25.24 34.60
C LEU A 330 3.69 -26.76 34.71
N ALA A 331 3.00 -27.53 33.86
CA ALA A 331 3.22 -28.98 33.80
C ALA A 331 4.62 -29.34 33.27
N CYS A 332 5.24 -28.49 32.43
CA CYS A 332 6.60 -28.68 31.94
C CYS A 332 7.64 -28.69 33.06
N LEU A 333 7.37 -28.09 34.23
CA LEU A 333 8.29 -28.07 35.36
C LEU A 333 8.76 -29.48 35.80
N PHE A 334 7.93 -30.50 35.58
CA PHE A 334 8.26 -31.90 35.90
C PHE A 334 9.15 -32.57 34.85
N PHE A 335 9.34 -31.98 33.68
CA PHE A 335 10.10 -32.52 32.55
C PHE A 335 11.50 -31.91 32.40
N ALA A 336 12.03 -31.27 33.45
CA ALA A 336 13.37 -30.70 33.45
C ALA A 336 14.48 -31.68 33.02
N PRO A 337 14.49 -32.97 33.43
CA PRO A 337 15.50 -33.92 32.99
C PRO A 337 15.45 -34.17 31.47
N LEU A 338 14.26 -34.16 30.88
CA LEU A 338 14.10 -34.32 29.44
C LEU A 338 14.69 -33.13 28.69
N ALA A 339 14.44 -31.90 29.18
CA ALA A 339 14.99 -30.68 28.61
C ALA A 339 16.53 -30.65 28.68
N GLN A 340 17.12 -31.09 29.80
CA GLN A 340 18.57 -31.21 29.98
C GLN A 340 19.20 -32.26 29.06
N SER A 341 18.42 -33.24 28.59
CA SER A 341 18.89 -34.30 27.70
C SER A 341 19.01 -33.84 26.23
N ILE A 342 18.56 -32.62 25.90
CA ILE A 342 18.58 -32.09 24.54
C ILE A 342 19.92 -31.36 24.29
N PRO A 343 20.73 -31.79 23.31
CA PRO A 343 22.03 -31.20 23.01
C PRO A 343 21.92 -29.89 22.23
N ALA A 344 22.99 -29.08 22.30
CA ALA A 344 23.03 -27.75 21.69
C ALA A 344 22.88 -27.73 20.14
N TYR A 345 23.32 -28.79 19.44
CA TYR A 345 23.11 -28.87 17.98
C TYR A 345 21.64 -29.10 17.60
N ALA A 346 20.84 -29.70 18.50
CA ALA A 346 19.41 -29.89 18.28
C ALA A 346 18.65 -28.58 18.47
N THR A 347 19.03 -27.78 19.47
CA THR A 347 18.50 -26.42 19.66
C THR A 347 18.89 -25.49 18.51
N ALA A 348 20.14 -25.57 18.02
CA ALA A 348 20.60 -24.83 16.84
C ALA A 348 19.76 -25.12 15.59
N SER A 349 19.30 -26.37 15.39
CA SER A 349 18.41 -26.72 14.27
C SER A 349 17.10 -25.93 14.30
N ALA A 350 16.50 -25.79 15.49
CA ALA A 350 15.27 -25.04 15.69
C ALA A 350 15.49 -23.54 15.48
N LEU A 351 16.59 -22.98 16.03
CA LEU A 351 16.98 -21.59 15.84
C LEU A 351 17.14 -21.22 14.37
N LEU A 352 17.80 -22.07 13.59
CA LEU A 352 17.99 -21.86 12.16
C LEU A 352 16.67 -21.83 11.40
N PHE A 353 15.70 -22.67 11.80
CA PHE A 353 14.36 -22.63 11.21
C PHE A 353 13.57 -21.38 11.59
N VAL A 354 13.64 -20.95 12.86
CA VAL A 354 13.00 -19.69 13.32
C VAL A 354 13.56 -18.49 12.56
N ALA A 355 14.87 -18.44 12.31
CA ALA A 355 15.50 -17.42 11.49
C ALA A 355 14.87 -17.31 10.09
N CYS A 356 14.57 -18.45 9.44
CA CYS A 356 13.91 -18.48 8.14
C CYS A 356 12.47 -17.91 8.19
N LEU A 357 11.74 -18.14 9.28
CA LEU A 357 10.38 -17.59 9.44
C LEU A 357 10.40 -16.07 9.61
N MET A 358 11.38 -15.54 10.35
CA MET A 358 11.54 -14.10 10.58
C MET A 358 12.04 -13.36 9.33
N ALA A 359 12.85 -14.01 8.48
CA ALA A 359 13.32 -13.44 7.22
C ALA A 359 12.19 -13.13 6.22
N LYS A 360 10.99 -13.72 6.39
CA LYS A 360 9.82 -13.41 5.56
C LYS A 360 9.46 -11.92 5.54
N GLY A 361 9.77 -11.16 6.58
CA GLY A 361 9.51 -9.71 6.62
C GLY A 361 10.12 -8.94 5.46
N LEU A 362 11.21 -9.44 4.85
CA LEU A 362 11.81 -8.83 3.65
C LEU A 362 10.94 -8.96 2.40
N ALA A 363 10.03 -9.94 2.34
CA ALA A 363 9.12 -10.11 1.21
C ALA A 363 8.05 -9.02 1.13
N ASP A 364 7.76 -8.36 2.26
CA ASP A 364 6.75 -7.30 2.38
C ASP A 364 7.34 -5.89 2.18
N LEU A 365 8.64 -5.79 1.84
CA LEU A 365 9.30 -4.54 1.46
C LEU A 365 8.89 -4.12 0.05
N ASP A 366 8.81 -2.81 -0.17
CA ASP A 366 8.74 -2.26 -1.52
C ASP A 366 10.14 -2.33 -2.16
N TRP A 367 10.31 -3.29 -3.06
CA TRP A 367 11.57 -3.50 -3.79
C TRP A 367 11.72 -2.59 -5.01
N GLN A 368 10.68 -1.87 -5.41
CA GLN A 368 10.75 -0.92 -6.53
C GLN A 368 11.36 0.41 -6.09
N ASP A 369 11.11 0.84 -4.84
CA ASP A 369 11.77 1.99 -4.25
C ASP A 369 13.10 1.61 -3.59
N ILE A 370 14.21 2.00 -4.23
CA ILE A 370 15.56 1.76 -3.72
C ILE A 370 15.83 2.52 -2.41
N THR A 371 15.15 3.66 -2.19
CA THR A 371 15.29 4.47 -0.98
C THR A 371 14.60 3.85 0.23
N GLU A 372 13.70 2.88 0.00
CA GLU A 372 13.04 2.10 1.05
C GLU A 372 13.71 0.73 1.26
N SER A 373 14.01 0.00 0.18
CA SER A 373 14.61 -1.34 0.26
C SER A 373 16.06 -1.34 0.74
N ALA A 374 16.90 -0.38 0.33
CA ALA A 374 18.32 -0.36 0.70
C ALA A 374 18.55 -0.17 2.22
N PRO A 375 17.91 0.79 2.91
CA PRO A 375 18.04 0.91 4.37
C PRO A 375 17.60 -0.34 5.12
N ALA A 376 16.51 -0.99 4.68
CA ALA A 376 16.00 -2.21 5.31
C ALA A 376 16.98 -3.39 5.17
N VAL A 377 17.55 -3.59 3.97
CA VAL A 377 18.55 -4.64 3.72
C VAL A 377 19.83 -4.39 4.52
N VAL A 378 20.32 -3.14 4.56
CA VAL A 378 21.50 -2.77 5.35
C VAL A 378 21.25 -3.03 6.84
N THR A 379 20.08 -2.66 7.35
CA THR A 379 19.66 -2.96 8.72
C THR A 379 19.73 -4.47 9.01
N ALA A 380 19.17 -5.27 8.10
CA ALA A 380 19.09 -6.72 8.25
C ALA A 380 20.48 -7.40 8.24
N LEU A 381 21.39 -6.93 7.38
CA LEU A 381 22.75 -7.48 7.28
C LEU A 381 23.67 -6.99 8.41
N ALA A 382 23.50 -5.75 8.86
CA ALA A 382 24.37 -5.17 9.87
C ALA A 382 24.30 -5.92 11.20
N MET A 383 23.12 -6.40 11.61
CA MET A 383 22.95 -7.13 12.88
C MET A 383 23.81 -8.40 13.01
N PRO A 384 23.75 -9.39 12.09
CA PRO A 384 24.59 -10.58 12.17
C PRO A 384 26.08 -10.25 12.02
N LEU A 385 26.44 -9.30 11.16
CA LEU A 385 27.83 -9.01 10.84
C LEU A 385 28.53 -8.17 11.91
N SER A 386 27.81 -7.30 12.61
CA SER A 386 28.32 -6.57 13.77
C SER A 386 28.23 -7.38 15.07
N PHE A 387 27.51 -8.51 15.03
CA PHE A 387 27.13 -9.28 16.20
C PHE A 387 26.38 -8.44 17.26
N SER A 388 25.68 -7.39 16.81
CA SER A 388 25.02 -6.38 17.65
C SER A 388 23.72 -5.89 17.02
N ILE A 389 22.60 -6.21 17.66
CA ILE A 389 21.26 -5.74 17.26
C ILE A 389 21.20 -4.21 17.33
N ALA A 390 21.72 -3.62 18.41
CA ALA A 390 21.72 -2.18 18.61
C ALA A 390 22.42 -1.43 17.47
N ASP A 391 23.63 -1.89 17.10
CA ASP A 391 24.39 -1.27 16.02
C ASP A 391 23.73 -1.49 14.67
N GLY A 392 23.12 -2.67 14.43
CA GLY A 392 22.37 -2.92 13.21
C GLY A 392 21.15 -2.00 13.05
N ILE A 393 20.39 -1.77 14.13
CA ILE A 393 19.31 -0.78 14.14
C ILE A 393 19.88 0.62 13.87
N GLY A 394 20.93 1.02 14.59
CA GLY A 394 21.54 2.35 14.44
C GLY A 394 22.04 2.62 13.02
N ILE A 395 22.77 1.67 12.43
CA ILE A 395 23.23 1.74 11.04
C ILE A 395 22.04 1.82 10.09
N GLY A 396 20.96 1.08 10.36
CA GLY A 396 19.72 1.16 9.60
C GLY A 396 19.11 2.55 9.54
N PHE A 397 18.95 3.20 10.69
CA PHE A 397 18.43 4.57 10.78
C PHE A 397 19.36 5.59 10.13
N ILE A 398 20.67 5.47 10.34
CA ILE A 398 21.68 6.35 9.71
C ILE A 398 21.63 6.19 8.19
N THR A 399 21.52 4.95 7.71
CA THR A 399 21.42 4.65 6.28
C THR A 399 20.13 5.20 5.69
N TYR A 400 19.00 5.03 6.37
CA TYR A 400 17.72 5.60 5.95
C TYR A 400 17.80 7.12 5.83
N ALA A 401 18.25 7.80 6.90
CA ALA A 401 18.38 9.24 6.92
C ALA A 401 19.37 9.74 5.86
N GLY A 402 20.55 9.12 5.76
CA GLY A 402 21.56 9.47 4.77
C GLY A 402 21.10 9.27 3.34
N ILE A 403 20.44 8.15 3.04
CA ILE A 403 19.87 7.89 1.71
C ILE A 403 18.79 8.93 1.42
N LYS A 404 17.80 9.13 2.29
CA LYS A 404 16.73 10.13 2.06
C LYS A 404 17.27 11.55 1.89
N LEU A 405 18.33 11.92 2.62
CA LEU A 405 19.01 13.20 2.46
C LEU A 405 19.75 13.33 1.12
N CYS A 406 20.41 12.26 0.66
CA CYS A 406 21.21 12.27 -0.57
C CYS A 406 20.40 11.95 -1.84
N SER A 407 19.29 11.23 -1.72
CA SER A 407 18.51 10.74 -2.85
C SER A 407 17.48 11.74 -3.36
N GLY A 408 17.41 12.95 -2.78
CA GLY A 408 16.57 14.04 -3.27
C GLY A 408 15.11 13.62 -3.47
N GLY A 409 14.31 13.63 -2.42
CA GLY A 409 12.86 13.65 -2.58
C GLY A 409 12.41 15.07 -2.90
N THR A 410 11.52 15.20 -3.89
CA THR A 410 10.83 16.41 -4.38
C THR A 410 11.71 17.46 -5.10
N ALA A 411 11.15 18.07 -6.17
CA ALA A 411 11.80 19.10 -6.99
C ALA A 411 11.85 20.46 -6.27
N ASP A 412 12.29 20.46 -5.02
CA ASP A 412 12.29 21.62 -4.13
C ASP A 412 13.29 22.71 -4.59
N GLY A 413 14.20 22.39 -5.52
CA GLY A 413 15.17 23.33 -6.11
C GLY A 413 14.79 23.87 -7.49
N GLY A 414 14.04 23.12 -8.31
CA GLY A 414 13.54 23.56 -9.62
C GLY A 414 13.69 22.52 -10.75
N VAL A 415 13.37 22.93 -11.99
CA VAL A 415 13.56 22.11 -13.20
C VAL A 415 14.23 22.95 -14.30
N ILE A 416 15.07 22.31 -15.11
CA ILE A 416 15.67 22.94 -16.29
C ILE A 416 15.02 22.37 -17.54
N ILE A 417 14.57 23.27 -18.40
CA ILE A 417 13.84 22.97 -19.62
C ILE A 417 14.67 23.46 -20.81
N SER A 418 14.80 22.61 -21.82
CA SER A 418 15.33 22.98 -23.14
C SER A 418 14.27 22.67 -24.18
N ASP A 419 13.93 23.69 -24.97
CA ASP A 419 12.85 23.64 -25.96
C ASP A 419 11.54 23.15 -25.33
N ASN A 420 11.12 21.92 -25.67
CA ASN A 420 9.91 21.31 -25.17
C ASN A 420 10.15 20.13 -24.21
N THR A 421 11.35 19.99 -23.66
CA THR A 421 11.73 18.86 -22.81
C THR A 421 12.37 19.31 -21.50
N ILE A 422 12.08 18.58 -20.43
CA ILE A 422 12.82 18.70 -19.17
C ILE A 422 14.17 18.00 -19.36
N ILE A 423 15.27 18.69 -19.07
CA ILE A 423 16.64 18.15 -19.21
C ILE A 423 17.30 17.86 -17.86
N GLU A 424 16.88 18.53 -16.80
CA GLU A 424 17.44 18.42 -15.44
C GLU A 424 16.36 18.72 -14.40
N VAL A 425 16.43 18.05 -13.24
CA VAL A 425 15.62 18.33 -12.06
C VAL A 425 16.58 18.64 -10.92
N LEU A 426 16.36 19.77 -10.24
CA LEU A 426 17.24 20.28 -9.19
C LEU A 426 16.61 20.04 -7.82
N ALA A 427 17.37 19.41 -6.93
CA ALA A 427 17.04 19.33 -5.51
C ALA A 427 17.32 20.66 -4.80
N SER A 428 16.78 20.83 -3.60
CA SER A 428 16.99 22.03 -2.80
C SER A 428 18.47 22.34 -2.61
N GLY A 429 18.90 23.53 -3.01
CA GLY A 429 20.29 23.98 -2.91
C GLY A 429 21.22 23.56 -4.06
N GLU A 430 20.73 22.77 -5.03
CA GLU A 430 21.47 22.49 -6.26
C GLU A 430 21.44 23.68 -7.22
N VAL A 431 22.45 23.73 -8.09
CA VAL A 431 22.58 24.74 -9.14
C VAL A 431 22.56 24.07 -10.51
N PRO A 432 22.05 24.74 -11.56
CA PRO A 432 22.01 24.17 -12.91
C PRO A 432 23.39 23.70 -13.37
N SER A 433 23.46 22.54 -14.02
CA SER A 433 24.71 21.99 -14.57
C SER A 433 25.28 22.82 -15.74
N GLY A 434 24.42 23.58 -16.42
CA GLY A 434 24.75 24.42 -17.58
C GLY A 434 24.29 25.88 -17.44
N SER A 435 24.55 26.68 -18.48
CA SER A 435 24.02 28.05 -18.57
C SER A 435 22.52 28.04 -18.83
N VAL A 436 21.79 28.93 -18.15
CA VAL A 436 20.35 29.11 -18.30
C VAL A 436 20.06 30.47 -18.94
N ASP A 437 19.28 30.48 -20.02
CA ASP A 437 18.95 31.72 -20.75
C ASP A 437 17.89 32.57 -20.03
N VAL A 438 16.88 31.91 -19.45
CA VAL A 438 15.74 32.55 -18.77
C VAL A 438 15.46 31.82 -17.46
N VAL A 439 15.29 32.60 -16.39
CA VAL A 439 14.92 32.09 -15.06
C VAL A 439 13.51 32.52 -14.73
N PHE A 440 12.65 31.56 -14.37
CA PHE A 440 11.33 31.81 -13.80
C PHE A 440 11.39 31.54 -12.30
N ASP A 441 11.12 32.54 -11.48
CA ASP A 441 11.14 32.39 -10.02
C ASP A 441 9.85 31.73 -9.53
N ALA A 442 9.97 30.48 -9.07
CA ALA A 442 8.90 29.67 -8.52
C ALA A 442 9.07 29.44 -7.00
N SER A 443 9.90 30.22 -6.30
CA SER A 443 10.27 29.94 -4.90
C SER A 443 9.11 29.95 -3.92
N ASN A 444 7.97 30.54 -4.29
CA ASN A 444 6.74 30.61 -3.50
C ASN A 444 5.58 29.80 -4.11
N MET A 445 5.89 28.87 -5.01
CA MET A 445 4.90 28.08 -5.74
C MET A 445 5.12 26.58 -5.54
N VAL A 446 4.04 25.82 -5.68
CA VAL A 446 4.07 24.36 -5.78
C VAL A 446 4.12 23.98 -7.26
N LEU A 447 5.14 23.23 -7.66
CA LEU A 447 5.32 22.73 -9.01
C LEU A 447 4.75 21.31 -9.14
N LEU A 448 3.88 21.11 -10.12
CA LEU A 448 3.36 19.81 -10.53
C LEU A 448 3.75 19.50 -11.98
N PRO A 449 3.89 18.21 -12.37
CA PRO A 449 3.67 17.85 -13.77
C PRO A 449 2.29 18.36 -14.20
N GLY A 450 2.17 18.75 -15.46
CA GLY A 450 0.90 19.17 -16.02
C GLY A 450 -0.18 18.11 -15.80
N LEU A 451 -1.35 18.54 -15.34
CA LEU A 451 -2.47 17.62 -15.11
C LEU A 451 -3.03 17.12 -16.46
N ILE A 452 -3.58 15.91 -16.47
CA ILE A 452 -4.08 15.22 -17.66
C ILE A 452 -5.54 14.83 -17.45
N ASN A 453 -6.44 15.43 -18.23
CA ASN A 453 -7.87 15.12 -18.24
C ASN A 453 -8.15 13.99 -19.24
N THR A 454 -8.66 12.85 -18.80
CA THR A 454 -8.88 11.68 -19.69
C THR A 454 -10.32 11.51 -20.19
N HIS A 455 -11.24 12.40 -19.81
CA HIS A 455 -12.62 12.39 -20.32
C HIS A 455 -13.31 13.76 -20.21
N HIS A 456 -14.03 14.17 -21.26
CA HIS A 456 -14.81 15.42 -21.32
C HIS A 456 -15.89 15.34 -22.41
N HIS A 457 -16.88 16.25 -22.36
CA HIS A 457 -17.73 16.66 -23.49
C HIS A 457 -17.78 18.20 -23.65
N PHE A 458 -16.90 18.80 -24.46
CA PHE A 458 -16.69 20.26 -24.53
C PHE A 458 -17.95 21.04 -24.89
N TYR A 459 -18.75 20.53 -25.82
CA TYR A 459 -19.98 21.18 -26.27
C TYR A 459 -20.99 21.39 -25.14
N GLN A 460 -20.91 20.58 -24.08
CA GLN A 460 -21.82 20.66 -22.94
C GLN A 460 -21.58 21.90 -22.06
N THR A 461 -20.48 22.63 -22.25
CA THR A 461 -20.30 23.96 -21.63
C THR A 461 -21.43 24.92 -21.98
N LEU A 462 -22.08 24.76 -23.14
CA LEU A 462 -23.24 25.55 -23.57
C LEU A 462 -24.53 25.21 -22.80
N THR A 463 -24.54 24.16 -21.97
CA THR A 463 -25.75 23.65 -21.29
C THR A 463 -25.58 23.44 -19.79
N ARG A 464 -24.61 24.14 -19.17
CA ARG A 464 -24.40 24.16 -17.70
C ARG A 464 -25.69 24.54 -16.95
N ALA A 465 -26.01 23.79 -15.90
CA ALA A 465 -27.14 23.99 -15.01
C ALA A 465 -28.49 24.19 -15.73
N LYS A 466 -28.68 23.52 -16.87
CA LYS A 466 -29.91 23.66 -17.67
C LYS A 466 -31.11 23.16 -16.88
N LYS A 467 -32.11 24.04 -16.66
CA LYS A 467 -33.33 23.73 -15.89
C LYS A 467 -34.00 22.41 -16.26
N ALA A 468 -34.01 22.06 -17.55
CA ALA A 468 -34.62 20.82 -18.04
C ALA A 468 -33.88 19.56 -17.56
N ALA A 469 -32.59 19.65 -17.25
CA ALA A 469 -31.71 18.54 -16.88
C ALA A 469 -31.45 18.43 -15.37
N LEU A 470 -31.75 19.47 -14.58
CA LEU A 470 -31.49 19.50 -13.13
C LEU A 470 -32.22 18.37 -12.38
N ASN A 471 -31.52 17.77 -11.41
CA ASN A 471 -32.04 16.76 -10.48
C ASN A 471 -32.58 15.50 -11.18
N LYS A 472 -31.88 15.05 -12.23
CA LYS A 472 -32.25 13.87 -13.01
C LYS A 472 -31.13 12.81 -12.98
N PRO A 473 -31.48 11.52 -12.93
CA PRO A 473 -30.52 10.46 -13.22
C PRO A 473 -30.20 10.42 -14.73
N LEU A 474 -29.18 9.64 -15.11
CA LEU A 474 -28.58 9.63 -16.45
C LEU A 474 -29.59 9.60 -17.62
N PHE A 475 -30.48 8.59 -17.71
CA PHE A 475 -31.39 8.45 -18.86
C PHE A 475 -32.40 9.62 -18.99
N PRO A 476 -33.11 10.05 -17.92
CA PRO A 476 -33.91 11.27 -17.96
C PRO A 476 -33.11 12.55 -18.24
N TRP A 477 -31.85 12.62 -17.81
CA TRP A 477 -30.95 13.74 -18.09
C TRP A 477 -30.59 13.80 -19.59
N LEU A 478 -30.21 12.65 -20.19
CA LEU A 478 -29.91 12.52 -21.61
C LEU A 478 -31.12 12.90 -22.47
N THR A 479 -32.29 12.33 -22.18
CA THR A 479 -33.52 12.60 -22.95
C THR A 479 -33.98 14.06 -22.84
N ALA A 480 -33.63 14.77 -21.75
CA ALA A 480 -33.91 16.20 -21.61
C ALA A 480 -32.95 17.09 -22.43
N LEU A 481 -31.71 16.63 -22.67
CA LEU A 481 -30.67 17.42 -23.32
C LEU A 481 -30.50 17.11 -24.81
N TYR A 482 -30.78 15.88 -25.27
CA TYR A 482 -30.71 15.53 -26.69
C TYR A 482 -31.49 16.48 -27.62
N PRO A 483 -32.73 16.90 -27.30
CA PRO A 483 -33.44 17.85 -28.16
C PRO A 483 -32.73 19.20 -28.28
N ILE A 484 -31.98 19.62 -27.25
CA ILE A 484 -31.16 20.84 -27.29
C ILE A 484 -29.95 20.58 -28.18
N TRP A 485 -29.19 19.52 -27.90
CA TRP A 485 -27.94 19.21 -28.58
C TRP A 485 -28.11 18.85 -30.05
N ALA A 486 -29.29 18.41 -30.47
CA ALA A 486 -29.62 18.22 -31.88
C ALA A 486 -29.50 19.50 -32.73
N ASN A 487 -29.50 20.68 -32.09
CA ASN A 487 -29.39 21.99 -32.73
C ASN A 487 -27.98 22.61 -32.64
N LEU A 488 -26.98 21.83 -32.23
CA LEU A 488 -25.57 22.29 -32.24
C LEU A 488 -25.10 22.57 -33.67
N THR A 489 -24.24 23.58 -33.81
CA THR A 489 -23.59 23.98 -35.06
C THR A 489 -22.07 23.95 -34.92
N ASN A 490 -21.32 23.90 -36.04
CA ASN A 490 -19.86 23.92 -36.00
C ASN A 490 -19.29 25.16 -35.25
N ASP A 491 -19.93 26.34 -35.37
CA ASP A 491 -19.52 27.54 -34.62
C ASP A 491 -19.71 27.39 -33.11
N MET A 492 -20.80 26.73 -32.69
CA MET A 492 -21.02 26.39 -31.29
C MET A 492 -19.96 25.42 -30.77
N ILE A 493 -19.54 24.45 -31.59
CA ILE A 493 -18.46 23.53 -31.23
C ILE A 493 -17.13 24.27 -31.05
N GLY A 494 -16.79 25.18 -31.97
CA GLY A 494 -15.57 25.99 -31.85
C GLY A 494 -15.52 26.76 -30.53
N VAL A 495 -16.54 27.58 -30.25
CA VAL A 495 -16.53 28.44 -29.05
C VAL A 495 -16.62 27.66 -27.74
N SER A 496 -17.36 26.53 -27.73
CA SER A 496 -17.48 25.68 -26.54
C SER A 496 -16.19 24.93 -26.22
N SER A 497 -15.45 24.54 -27.26
CA SER A 497 -14.13 23.92 -27.13
C SER A 497 -13.10 24.91 -26.62
N GLU A 498 -13.05 26.13 -27.16
CA GLU A 498 -12.17 27.18 -26.65
C GLU A 498 -12.44 27.48 -25.17
N LEU A 499 -13.71 27.58 -24.77
CA LEU A 499 -14.06 27.83 -23.36
C LEU A 499 -13.68 26.66 -22.45
N ALA A 500 -13.96 25.42 -22.86
CA ALA A 500 -13.62 24.23 -22.08
C ALA A 500 -12.10 24.11 -21.88
N LEU A 501 -11.33 24.30 -22.95
CA LEU A 501 -9.87 24.29 -22.92
C LEU A 501 -9.30 25.42 -22.06
N ALA A 502 -9.87 26.63 -22.17
CA ALA A 502 -9.48 27.77 -21.35
C ALA A 502 -9.60 27.47 -19.85
N GLU A 503 -10.74 26.90 -19.43
CA GLU A 503 -10.99 26.57 -18.03
C GLU A 503 -10.10 25.43 -17.53
N LEU A 504 -9.91 24.38 -18.34
CA LEU A 504 -8.99 23.29 -18.04
C LEU A 504 -7.56 23.80 -17.83
N VAL A 505 -7.05 24.61 -18.76
CA VAL A 505 -5.69 25.15 -18.68
C VAL A 505 -5.53 26.07 -17.46
N LEU A 506 -6.51 26.92 -17.16
CA LEU A 506 -6.51 27.72 -15.94
C LEU A 506 -6.51 26.89 -14.66
N SER A 507 -6.96 25.64 -14.71
CA SER A 507 -6.91 24.69 -13.58
C SER A 507 -5.62 23.86 -13.50
N GLY A 508 -4.63 24.11 -14.35
CA GLY A 508 -3.36 23.36 -14.40
C GLY A 508 -3.37 22.13 -15.33
N CYS A 509 -4.42 21.94 -16.11
CA CYS A 509 -4.49 20.90 -17.13
C CYS A 509 -3.62 21.27 -18.34
N THR A 510 -2.79 20.34 -18.80
CA THR A 510 -1.90 20.52 -19.95
C THR A 510 -2.24 19.60 -21.12
N THR A 511 -2.89 18.46 -20.82
CA THR A 511 -3.35 17.49 -21.81
C THR A 511 -4.79 17.12 -21.51
N THR A 512 -5.66 17.10 -22.52
CA THR A 512 -7.05 16.68 -22.34
C THR A 512 -7.54 15.78 -23.46
N THR A 513 -8.59 15.02 -23.18
CA THR A 513 -9.41 14.37 -24.19
C THR A 513 -10.75 15.09 -24.34
N ASP A 514 -11.44 14.81 -25.45
CA ASP A 514 -12.86 15.12 -25.59
C ASP A 514 -13.59 13.96 -26.27
N HIS A 515 -14.80 13.69 -25.79
CA HIS A 515 -15.69 12.68 -26.31
C HIS A 515 -16.92 13.28 -27.01
N HIS A 516 -16.71 13.85 -28.19
CA HIS A 516 -17.80 14.43 -28.98
C HIS A 516 -18.58 13.34 -29.74
N TYR A 517 -19.78 12.98 -29.27
CA TYR A 517 -20.58 11.88 -29.87
C TYR A 517 -21.90 12.31 -30.53
N VAL A 518 -22.28 13.60 -30.47
CA VAL A 518 -23.53 14.10 -31.05
C VAL A 518 -23.25 14.71 -32.42
N PHE A 519 -23.72 14.06 -33.49
CA PHE A 519 -23.56 14.54 -34.86
C PHE A 519 -24.92 14.67 -35.54
N SER A 520 -25.29 15.89 -35.92
CA SER A 520 -26.45 16.19 -36.78
C SER A 520 -25.97 16.55 -38.19
N ASP A 521 -26.89 16.75 -39.13
CA ASP A 521 -26.58 17.22 -40.48
C ASP A 521 -25.87 18.60 -40.51
N GLN A 522 -25.84 19.33 -39.38
CA GLN A 522 -25.17 20.63 -39.22
C GLN A 522 -23.74 20.52 -38.67
N LEU A 523 -23.28 19.30 -38.37
CA LEU A 523 -22.01 19.02 -37.70
C LEU A 523 -21.11 18.12 -38.54
N ASP A 524 -20.61 18.64 -39.65
CA ASP A 524 -19.66 17.98 -40.54
C ASP A 524 -18.18 18.32 -40.26
N GLU A 525 -17.91 19.33 -39.43
CA GLU A 525 -16.56 19.79 -39.07
C GLU A 525 -16.31 19.82 -37.55
N ALA A 526 -17.12 19.12 -36.74
CA ALA A 526 -17.10 19.27 -35.29
C ALA A 526 -15.71 19.04 -34.66
N ILE A 527 -15.04 17.94 -35.02
CA ILE A 527 -13.70 17.62 -34.51
C ILE A 527 -12.65 18.57 -35.11
N ASP A 528 -12.81 18.99 -36.37
CA ASP A 528 -11.95 19.99 -37.02
C ASP A 528 -11.97 21.32 -36.25
N ARG A 529 -13.14 21.74 -35.74
CA ARG A 529 -13.28 22.93 -34.87
C ARG A 529 -12.61 22.75 -33.51
N GLN A 530 -12.63 21.54 -32.95
CA GLN A 530 -11.91 21.23 -31.71
C GLN A 530 -10.39 21.31 -31.89
N VAL A 531 -9.86 20.79 -33.01
CA VAL A 531 -8.43 20.91 -33.34
C VAL A 531 -8.05 22.38 -33.47
N GLN A 532 -8.84 23.19 -34.18
CA GLN A 532 -8.59 24.63 -34.32
C GLN A 532 -8.56 25.35 -32.96
N ALA A 533 -9.50 25.03 -32.06
CA ALA A 533 -9.52 25.57 -30.72
C ALA A 533 -8.28 25.15 -29.90
N ALA A 534 -7.88 23.88 -29.97
CA ALA A 534 -6.70 23.36 -29.29
C ALA A 534 -5.40 24.01 -29.81
N ASP A 535 -5.27 24.20 -31.12
CA ASP A 535 -4.13 24.88 -31.74
C ASP A 535 -4.07 26.36 -31.35
N HIS A 536 -5.23 27.03 -31.31
CA HIS A 536 -5.34 28.44 -30.93
C HIS A 536 -4.91 28.68 -29.47
N LEU A 537 -5.37 27.86 -28.53
CA LEU A 537 -4.93 27.94 -27.13
C LEU A 537 -3.57 27.27 -26.88
N GLY A 538 -3.09 26.45 -27.81
CA GLY A 538 -1.85 25.70 -27.71
C GLY A 538 -1.86 24.62 -26.63
N VAL A 539 -2.95 23.85 -26.57
CA VAL A 539 -3.21 22.79 -25.59
C VAL A 539 -3.02 21.42 -26.22
N ARG A 540 -2.42 20.47 -25.49
CA ARG A 540 -2.25 19.10 -25.97
C ARG A 540 -3.57 18.35 -25.88
N VAL A 541 -3.99 17.69 -26.96
CA VAL A 541 -5.27 16.99 -27.03
C VAL A 541 -5.18 15.58 -27.61
N VAL A 542 -5.99 14.68 -27.05
CA VAL A 542 -6.36 13.41 -27.69
C VAL A 542 -7.87 13.46 -27.93
N LEU A 543 -8.26 13.96 -29.10
CA LEU A 543 -9.67 14.14 -29.45
C LEU A 543 -10.25 12.81 -29.93
N THR A 544 -11.45 12.50 -29.49
CA THR A 544 -12.11 11.27 -29.93
C THR A 544 -13.19 11.59 -30.95
N ARG A 545 -13.24 10.80 -32.03
CA ARG A 545 -14.37 10.79 -32.96
C ARG A 545 -15.47 9.94 -32.30
N GLY A 546 -16.36 10.59 -31.57
CA GLY A 546 -17.47 9.90 -30.93
C GLY A 546 -18.55 9.46 -31.92
N SER A 547 -19.52 8.64 -31.52
CA SER A 547 -20.64 8.32 -32.41
C SER A 547 -21.85 7.70 -31.72
N MET A 548 -23.02 7.90 -32.33
CA MET A 548 -24.24 7.12 -32.07
C MET A 548 -24.78 6.59 -33.41
N SER A 549 -25.15 5.30 -33.46
CA SER A 549 -25.67 4.65 -34.68
C SER A 549 -27.00 3.91 -34.47
N LEU A 550 -27.50 3.84 -33.23
CA LEU A 550 -28.75 3.19 -32.89
C LEU A 550 -29.76 4.23 -32.40
N GLY A 551 -30.68 4.66 -33.29
CA GLY A 551 -31.72 5.65 -32.98
C GLY A 551 -33.00 5.04 -32.40
N GLN A 552 -33.90 5.90 -31.91
CA GLN A 552 -35.20 5.54 -31.34
C GLN A 552 -36.05 4.64 -32.23
N SER A 553 -36.07 4.90 -33.55
CA SER A 553 -36.80 4.07 -34.52
C SER A 553 -36.33 2.61 -34.57
N SER A 554 -35.10 2.35 -34.11
CA SER A 554 -34.43 1.05 -34.13
C SER A 554 -34.15 0.48 -32.72
N GLY A 555 -34.81 1.03 -31.69
CA GLY A 555 -34.70 0.56 -30.30
C GLY A 555 -33.58 1.20 -29.46
N GLY A 556 -32.89 2.21 -30.00
CA GLY A 556 -31.90 2.98 -29.25
C GLY A 556 -32.50 4.15 -28.45
N LEU A 557 -31.68 4.77 -27.62
CA LEU A 557 -32.05 5.94 -26.83
C LEU A 557 -32.08 7.28 -27.61
N PRO A 558 -31.07 7.61 -28.46
CA PRO A 558 -30.97 8.94 -29.06
C PRO A 558 -32.01 9.17 -30.17
N PRO A 559 -32.45 10.44 -30.38
CA PRO A 559 -33.24 10.81 -31.54
C PRO A 559 -32.61 10.40 -32.88
N ASP A 560 -33.44 10.00 -33.85
CA ASP A 560 -32.95 9.51 -35.15
C ASP A 560 -32.20 10.56 -35.97
N ASN A 561 -32.35 11.86 -35.67
CA ASN A 561 -31.69 12.96 -36.39
C ASN A 561 -30.30 13.31 -35.84
N ILE A 562 -29.80 12.57 -34.84
CA ILE A 562 -28.45 12.72 -34.28
C ILE A 562 -27.66 11.40 -34.27
N VAL A 563 -28.14 10.41 -35.04
CA VAL A 563 -27.42 9.17 -35.29
C VAL A 563 -26.94 9.12 -36.73
N GLN A 564 -25.81 8.43 -36.96
CA GLN A 564 -25.20 8.30 -38.28
C GLN A 564 -25.07 6.84 -38.68
N SER A 565 -24.97 6.58 -40.00
CA SER A 565 -24.69 5.23 -40.50
C SER A 565 -23.26 4.81 -40.15
N GLN A 566 -23.03 3.50 -40.00
CA GLN A 566 -21.69 2.96 -39.74
C GLN A 566 -20.67 3.43 -40.79
N GLN A 567 -21.01 3.43 -42.08
CA GLN A 567 -20.10 3.86 -43.14
C GLN A 567 -19.69 5.32 -42.98
N THR A 568 -20.66 6.21 -42.73
CA THR A 568 -20.40 7.64 -42.48
C THR A 568 -19.45 7.85 -41.31
N ILE A 569 -19.62 7.06 -40.25
CA ILE A 569 -18.78 7.13 -39.04
C ILE A 569 -17.36 6.69 -39.35
N VAL A 570 -17.19 5.52 -39.99
CA VAL A 570 -15.87 4.96 -40.34
C VAL A 570 -15.12 5.87 -41.31
N ASP A 571 -15.79 6.36 -42.36
CA ASP A 571 -15.18 7.27 -43.35
C ASP A 571 -14.65 8.56 -42.69
N ASP A 572 -15.41 9.11 -41.74
CA ASP A 572 -15.03 10.32 -41.04
C ASP A 572 -13.92 10.06 -40.00
N CYS A 573 -13.93 8.92 -39.31
CA CYS A 573 -12.82 8.47 -38.47
C CYS A 573 -11.52 8.40 -39.26
N GLU A 574 -11.51 7.74 -40.43
CA GLU A 574 -10.34 7.68 -41.29
C GLU A 574 -9.88 9.07 -41.76
N ARG A 575 -10.82 9.92 -42.17
CA ARG A 575 -10.52 11.30 -42.59
C ARG A 575 -9.80 12.07 -41.49
N LEU A 576 -10.30 11.99 -40.26
CA LEU A 576 -9.74 12.70 -39.11
C LEU A 576 -8.37 12.15 -38.71
N ILE A 577 -8.19 10.83 -38.70
CA ILE A 577 -6.88 10.21 -38.45
C ILE A 577 -5.86 10.72 -39.47
N ARG A 578 -6.17 10.64 -40.76
CA ARG A 578 -5.27 11.09 -41.85
C ARG A 578 -4.95 12.58 -41.76
N SER A 579 -5.89 13.39 -41.29
CA SER A 579 -5.76 14.85 -41.28
C SER A 579 -5.02 15.37 -40.05
N TYR A 580 -5.19 14.72 -38.89
CA TYR A 580 -4.82 15.32 -37.60
C TYR A 580 -4.01 14.42 -36.65
N HIS A 581 -4.05 13.09 -36.79
CA HIS A 581 -3.37 12.20 -35.83
C HIS A 581 -1.84 12.30 -35.95
N GLN A 582 -1.17 12.67 -34.86
CA GLN A 582 0.30 12.72 -34.77
C GLN A 582 0.82 11.57 -33.90
N ASN A 583 1.69 10.73 -34.47
CA ASN A 583 2.29 9.58 -33.78
C ASN A 583 3.75 9.80 -33.37
N THR A 584 4.20 11.05 -33.30
CA THR A 584 5.56 11.42 -32.88
C THR A 584 5.64 11.69 -31.38
N PRO A 585 6.81 11.51 -30.74
CA PRO A 585 7.01 11.95 -29.36
C PRO A 585 6.62 13.41 -29.17
N TYR A 586 6.02 13.75 -28.02
CA TYR A 586 5.57 15.11 -27.71
C TYR A 586 4.50 15.66 -28.68
N ALA A 587 3.78 14.80 -29.39
CA ALA A 587 2.65 15.16 -30.25
C ALA A 587 1.61 16.02 -29.53
N MET A 588 1.17 17.11 -30.17
CA MET A 588 0.16 18.03 -29.64
C MET A 588 -1.26 17.53 -29.90
N THR A 589 -1.49 16.82 -31.00
CA THR A 589 -2.84 16.40 -31.42
C THR A 589 -2.85 14.92 -31.79
N GLN A 590 -3.70 14.15 -31.15
CA GLN A 590 -3.98 12.76 -31.50
C GLN A 590 -5.48 12.53 -31.66
N ILE A 591 -5.81 11.57 -32.52
CA ILE A 591 -7.19 11.09 -32.73
C ILE A 591 -7.35 9.69 -32.13
N ALA A 592 -8.47 9.45 -31.47
CA ALA A 592 -8.93 8.15 -30.99
C ALA A 592 -10.39 7.91 -31.42
N LEU A 593 -10.84 6.64 -31.38
CA LEU A 593 -12.18 6.25 -31.86
C LEU A 593 -13.10 5.99 -30.67
N ALA A 594 -14.29 6.59 -30.66
CA ALA A 594 -15.15 6.54 -29.48
C ALA A 594 -16.65 6.34 -29.71
N PRO A 595 -17.12 5.19 -30.19
CA PRO A 595 -18.54 4.87 -30.11
C PRO A 595 -19.09 5.06 -28.68
N CYS A 596 -20.21 5.78 -28.56
CA CYS A 596 -20.64 6.40 -27.31
C CYS A 596 -20.86 5.40 -26.17
N SER A 597 -21.76 4.43 -26.34
CA SER A 597 -22.08 3.44 -25.31
C SER A 597 -22.76 2.20 -25.90
N PRO A 598 -22.75 1.04 -25.22
CA PRO A 598 -23.38 -0.19 -25.70
C PRO A 598 -24.87 -0.06 -26.09
N PHE A 599 -25.58 0.94 -25.59
CA PHE A 599 -27.01 1.18 -25.84
C PHE A 599 -27.30 2.26 -26.90
N SER A 600 -26.26 2.87 -27.49
CA SER A 600 -26.39 3.95 -28.49
C SER A 600 -25.70 3.64 -29.82
N VAL A 601 -25.00 2.51 -29.92
CA VAL A 601 -24.34 2.06 -31.15
C VAL A 601 -24.61 0.58 -31.44
N THR A 602 -24.40 0.20 -32.70
CA THR A 602 -24.50 -1.18 -33.18
C THR A 602 -23.22 -1.98 -32.87
N ALA A 603 -23.36 -3.30 -32.73
CA ALA A 603 -22.22 -4.20 -32.49
C ALA A 603 -21.20 -4.17 -33.64
N GLU A 604 -21.70 -4.05 -34.87
CA GLU A 604 -20.89 -3.99 -36.09
C GLU A 604 -20.01 -2.74 -36.12
N LEU A 605 -20.52 -1.60 -35.63
CA LEU A 605 -19.73 -0.38 -35.51
C LEU A 605 -18.65 -0.51 -34.44
N MET A 606 -18.98 -1.11 -33.28
CA MET A 606 -18.01 -1.38 -32.22
C MET A 606 -16.84 -2.24 -32.72
N GLN A 607 -17.12 -3.29 -33.49
CA GLN A 607 -16.10 -4.14 -34.09
C GLN A 607 -15.28 -3.40 -35.16
N ALA A 608 -15.94 -2.63 -36.03
CA ALA A 608 -15.26 -1.82 -37.05
C ALA A 608 -14.29 -0.81 -36.43
N CYS A 609 -14.64 -0.19 -35.30
CA CYS A 609 -13.73 0.70 -34.58
C CYS A 609 -12.49 -0.03 -34.05
N VAL A 610 -12.62 -1.28 -33.57
CA VAL A 610 -11.46 -2.08 -33.12
C VAL A 610 -10.53 -2.36 -34.30
N GLU A 611 -11.08 -2.82 -35.42
CA GLU A 611 -10.31 -3.08 -36.65
C GLU A 611 -9.58 -1.82 -37.12
N LEU A 612 -10.28 -0.68 -37.15
CA LEU A 612 -9.71 0.60 -37.57
C LEU A 612 -8.63 1.11 -36.60
N ALA A 613 -8.82 0.91 -35.30
CA ALA A 613 -7.84 1.27 -34.29
C ALA A 613 -6.56 0.45 -34.38
N GLU A 614 -6.67 -0.84 -34.72
CA GLU A 614 -5.53 -1.70 -34.99
C GLU A 614 -4.79 -1.31 -36.28
N GLU A 615 -5.53 -1.00 -37.35
CA GLU A 615 -4.96 -0.60 -38.64
C GLU A 615 -4.17 0.72 -38.55
N HIS A 616 -4.71 1.71 -37.83
CA HIS A 616 -4.13 3.05 -37.75
C HIS A 616 -3.30 3.31 -36.50
N ASP A 617 -3.15 2.33 -35.61
CA ASP A 617 -2.47 2.43 -34.33
C ASP A 617 -3.00 3.58 -33.45
N VAL A 618 -4.32 3.68 -33.33
CA VAL A 618 -4.99 4.66 -32.47
C VAL A 618 -5.64 3.98 -31.25
N LEU A 619 -6.07 4.80 -30.29
CA LEU A 619 -6.74 4.32 -29.08
C LEU A 619 -8.26 4.24 -29.26
N LEU A 620 -8.91 3.53 -28.35
CA LEU A 620 -10.34 3.29 -28.28
C LEU A 620 -10.93 3.83 -26.98
N HIS A 621 -12.11 4.44 -27.05
CA HIS A 621 -12.79 4.96 -25.87
C HIS A 621 -14.30 4.70 -25.91
N THR A 622 -14.92 4.47 -24.76
CA THR A 622 -16.40 4.42 -24.65
C THR A 622 -16.83 4.59 -23.19
N HIS A 623 -18.12 4.80 -22.95
CA HIS A 623 -18.71 4.71 -21.61
C HIS A 623 -18.95 3.24 -21.25
N LEU A 624 -18.67 2.86 -20.00
CA LEU A 624 -18.90 1.48 -19.57
C LEU A 624 -19.23 1.35 -18.08
N ALA A 625 -20.31 0.61 -17.81
CA ALA A 625 -20.76 0.25 -16.47
C ALA A 625 -20.92 1.47 -15.54
N GLU A 626 -21.49 2.55 -16.07
CA GLU A 626 -21.75 3.78 -15.34
C GLU A 626 -22.96 3.63 -14.40
N THR A 627 -24.01 2.95 -14.84
CA THR A 627 -25.25 2.82 -14.05
C THR A 627 -25.78 1.39 -14.02
N HIS A 628 -26.60 1.07 -13.02
CA HIS A 628 -27.33 -0.20 -12.97
C HIS A 628 -28.30 -0.36 -14.15
N ASP A 629 -28.86 0.74 -14.65
CA ASP A 629 -29.77 0.74 -15.80
C ASP A 629 -29.06 0.28 -17.08
N GLU A 630 -27.81 0.70 -17.30
CA GLU A 630 -26.98 0.21 -18.40
C GLU A 630 -26.73 -1.31 -18.29
N THR A 631 -26.43 -1.79 -17.08
CA THR A 631 -26.24 -3.22 -16.83
C THR A 631 -27.52 -4.01 -17.13
N ALA A 632 -28.67 -3.49 -16.69
CA ALA A 632 -29.97 -4.10 -16.94
C ALA A 632 -30.28 -4.14 -18.45
N PHE A 633 -30.01 -3.06 -19.17
CA PHE A 633 -30.16 -2.99 -20.62
C PHE A 633 -29.30 -4.05 -21.33
N CYS A 634 -28.02 -4.18 -20.98
CA CYS A 634 -27.14 -5.17 -21.62
C CYS A 634 -27.61 -6.61 -21.35
N LEU A 635 -28.09 -6.90 -20.14
CA LEU A 635 -28.64 -8.20 -19.79
C LEU A 635 -29.93 -8.50 -20.55
N GLU A 636 -30.80 -7.50 -20.76
CA GLU A 636 -32.05 -7.66 -21.50
C GLU A 636 -31.81 -7.85 -23.00
N GLN A 637 -30.94 -7.03 -23.60
CA GLN A 637 -30.71 -7.02 -25.05
C GLN A 637 -29.74 -8.11 -25.51
N PHE A 638 -28.69 -8.37 -24.73
CA PHE A 638 -27.58 -9.24 -25.15
C PHE A 638 -27.42 -10.49 -24.28
N GLY A 639 -28.11 -10.58 -23.14
CA GLY A 639 -27.94 -11.68 -22.18
C GLY A 639 -26.58 -11.67 -21.47
N LEU A 640 -25.85 -10.56 -21.55
CA LEU A 640 -24.47 -10.42 -21.06
C LEU A 640 -24.36 -9.15 -20.21
N ARG A 641 -23.42 -9.13 -19.26
CA ARG A 641 -23.04 -7.90 -18.57
C ARG A 641 -22.24 -6.99 -19.52
N PRO A 642 -22.16 -5.67 -19.27
CA PRO A 642 -21.49 -4.73 -20.18
C PRO A 642 -20.05 -5.13 -20.54
N VAL A 643 -19.24 -5.56 -19.55
CA VAL A 643 -17.85 -6.00 -19.78
C VAL A 643 -17.79 -7.28 -20.62
N ASP A 644 -18.69 -8.23 -20.38
CA ASP A 644 -18.76 -9.48 -21.15
C ASP A 644 -19.17 -9.24 -22.60
N TYR A 645 -20.10 -8.31 -22.82
CA TYR A 645 -20.51 -7.90 -24.15
C TYR A 645 -19.35 -7.24 -24.91
N LEU A 646 -18.66 -6.27 -24.30
CA LEU A 646 -17.50 -5.62 -24.91
C LEU A 646 -16.33 -6.59 -25.18
N ASP A 647 -16.11 -7.58 -24.32
CA ASP A 647 -15.10 -8.61 -24.55
C ASP A 647 -15.39 -9.41 -25.82
N GLN A 648 -16.66 -9.78 -26.06
CA GLN A 648 -17.06 -10.45 -27.30
C GLN A 648 -16.84 -9.60 -28.56
N LEU A 649 -16.83 -8.28 -28.41
CA LEU A 649 -16.58 -7.34 -29.49
C LEU A 649 -15.09 -6.96 -29.64
N GLY A 650 -14.20 -7.51 -28.81
CA GLY A 650 -12.76 -7.27 -28.88
C GLY A 650 -12.27 -6.03 -28.13
N TRP A 651 -13.09 -5.41 -27.30
CA TRP A 651 -12.77 -4.13 -26.63
C TRP A 651 -11.95 -4.25 -25.35
N ILE A 652 -11.80 -5.44 -24.78
CA ILE A 652 -11.03 -5.65 -23.54
C ILE A 652 -9.55 -5.88 -23.90
N ASN A 653 -8.86 -4.78 -24.19
CA ASN A 653 -7.44 -4.77 -24.59
C ASN A 653 -6.75 -3.46 -24.15
N SER A 654 -5.44 -3.36 -24.37
CA SER A 654 -4.62 -2.22 -23.92
C SER A 654 -4.77 -0.92 -24.72
N ARG A 655 -5.53 -0.94 -25.83
CA ARG A 655 -5.88 0.27 -26.60
C ARG A 655 -7.12 0.96 -26.07
N ALA A 656 -7.92 0.27 -25.26
CA ALA A 656 -9.22 0.73 -24.81
C ALA A 656 -9.16 1.36 -23.42
N TRP A 657 -9.82 2.52 -23.26
CA TRP A 657 -10.13 3.08 -21.96
C TRP A 657 -11.61 3.42 -21.80
N PHE A 658 -12.12 3.29 -20.57
CA PHE A 658 -13.54 3.40 -20.26
C PHE A 658 -13.83 4.56 -19.32
N ALA A 659 -14.87 5.34 -19.60
CA ALA A 659 -15.32 6.39 -18.68
C ALA A 659 -16.08 5.83 -17.47
N HIS A 660 -15.99 6.53 -16.34
CA HIS A 660 -16.66 6.32 -15.06
C HIS A 660 -16.20 5.09 -14.26
N GLY A 661 -16.35 3.89 -14.81
CA GLY A 661 -15.95 2.62 -14.21
C GLY A 661 -16.53 2.35 -12.83
N ILE A 662 -17.86 2.45 -12.67
CA ILE A 662 -18.52 2.42 -11.35
C ILE A 662 -18.96 1.01 -10.96
N HIS A 663 -19.73 0.33 -11.82
CA HIS A 663 -20.43 -0.91 -11.46
C HIS A 663 -19.73 -2.19 -11.94
N PHE A 664 -18.40 -2.20 -11.89
CA PHE A 664 -17.62 -3.41 -12.12
C PHE A 664 -17.66 -4.34 -10.90
N ASN A 665 -17.79 -5.64 -11.16
CA ASN A 665 -17.57 -6.65 -10.13
C ASN A 665 -16.08 -7.02 -10.03
N ALA A 666 -15.70 -7.72 -8.96
CA ALA A 666 -14.30 -8.06 -8.70
C ALA A 666 -13.62 -8.89 -9.82
N ASN A 667 -14.38 -9.72 -10.54
CA ASN A 667 -13.84 -10.51 -11.65
C ASN A 667 -13.61 -9.64 -12.90
N GLU A 668 -14.52 -8.70 -13.16
CA GLU A 668 -14.39 -7.71 -14.24
C GLU A 668 -13.18 -6.81 -14.01
N ILE A 669 -12.99 -6.29 -12.79
CA ILE A 669 -11.83 -5.47 -12.40
C ILE A 669 -10.52 -6.19 -12.72
N LYS A 670 -10.40 -7.46 -12.30
CA LYS A 670 -9.20 -8.27 -12.56
C LYS A 670 -8.95 -8.50 -14.05
N ARG A 671 -10.00 -8.71 -14.85
CA ARG A 671 -9.90 -8.90 -16.31
C ARG A 671 -9.43 -7.61 -17.00
N LEU A 672 -10.00 -6.48 -16.64
CA LEU A 672 -9.60 -5.16 -17.15
C LEU A 672 -8.12 -4.90 -16.88
N GLY A 673 -7.67 -5.14 -15.64
CA GLY A 673 -6.25 -4.97 -15.27
C GLY A 673 -5.32 -5.94 -16.00
N SER A 674 -5.71 -7.21 -16.14
CA SER A 674 -4.92 -8.20 -16.88
C SER A 674 -4.81 -7.90 -18.38
N ALA A 675 -5.80 -7.21 -18.95
CA ALA A 675 -5.82 -6.79 -20.35
C ALA A 675 -5.11 -5.44 -20.59
N GLY A 676 -4.70 -4.74 -19.53
CA GLY A 676 -4.07 -3.42 -19.61
C GLY A 676 -5.03 -2.30 -20.00
N CYS A 677 -6.33 -2.46 -19.77
CA CYS A 677 -7.34 -1.43 -20.09
C CYS A 677 -7.16 -0.19 -19.21
N GLY A 678 -7.62 0.96 -19.71
CA GLY A 678 -7.72 2.20 -18.94
C GLY A 678 -9.11 2.44 -18.34
N VAL A 679 -9.18 3.18 -17.24
CA VAL A 679 -10.43 3.70 -16.69
C VAL A 679 -10.26 5.17 -16.29
N SER A 680 -11.16 6.03 -16.78
CA SER A 680 -11.23 7.45 -16.43
C SER A 680 -12.29 7.66 -15.36
N HIS A 681 -11.87 7.86 -14.11
CA HIS A 681 -12.76 8.15 -12.99
C HIS A 681 -13.21 9.63 -13.03
N CYS A 682 -14.53 9.85 -13.09
CA CYS A 682 -15.14 11.19 -13.15
C CYS A 682 -15.93 11.51 -11.86
N PRO A 683 -15.26 11.89 -10.75
CA PRO A 683 -15.88 11.88 -9.43
C PRO A 683 -17.05 12.86 -9.28
N SER A 684 -16.96 14.10 -9.77
CA SER A 684 -18.09 15.04 -9.67
C SER A 684 -19.31 14.61 -10.48
N SER A 685 -19.09 14.10 -11.69
CA SER A 685 -20.19 13.60 -12.54
C SER A 685 -20.89 12.39 -11.93
N ASN A 686 -20.10 11.43 -11.45
CA ASN A 686 -20.63 10.27 -10.75
C ASN A 686 -21.50 10.66 -9.54
N MET A 687 -21.18 11.77 -8.87
CA MET A 687 -21.96 12.32 -7.76
C MET A 687 -23.22 13.06 -8.22
N ILE A 688 -23.13 13.93 -9.24
CA ILE A 688 -24.26 14.74 -9.73
C ILE A 688 -25.36 13.89 -10.32
N LEU A 689 -25.00 12.88 -11.12
CA LEU A 689 -25.95 11.96 -11.72
C LEU A 689 -26.39 10.83 -10.77
N ALA A 690 -25.83 10.81 -9.55
CA ALA A 690 -26.02 9.76 -8.56
C ALA A 690 -25.69 8.35 -9.09
N SER A 691 -24.69 8.27 -9.98
CA SER A 691 -24.28 7.02 -10.64
C SER A 691 -23.57 6.06 -9.68
N GLY A 692 -22.78 6.58 -8.74
CA GLY A 692 -22.14 5.79 -7.66
C GLY A 692 -20.69 6.17 -7.37
N ILE A 693 -19.94 5.28 -6.73
CA ILE A 693 -18.52 5.46 -6.40
C ILE A 693 -17.69 4.50 -7.25
N CYS A 694 -16.74 5.03 -8.03
CA CYS A 694 -15.77 4.22 -8.76
C CYS A 694 -14.84 3.50 -7.75
N PRO A 695 -14.60 2.19 -7.85
CA PRO A 695 -13.67 1.47 -6.98
C PRO A 695 -12.21 1.70 -7.43
N ALA A 696 -11.77 2.96 -7.35
CA ALA A 696 -10.49 3.44 -7.90
C ALA A 696 -9.29 2.65 -7.36
N ALA A 697 -9.19 2.49 -6.04
CA ALA A 697 -8.09 1.76 -5.41
C ALA A 697 -8.03 0.29 -5.86
N ASP A 698 -9.19 -0.38 -6.00
CA ASP A 698 -9.25 -1.77 -6.46
C ASP A 698 -8.88 -1.91 -7.94
N LEU A 699 -9.27 -0.95 -8.78
CA LEU A 699 -8.90 -0.89 -10.19
C LEU A 699 -7.38 -0.73 -10.35
N GLU A 700 -6.79 0.26 -9.67
CA GLU A 700 -5.35 0.50 -9.70
C GLU A 700 -4.57 -0.72 -9.17
N ALA A 701 -5.01 -1.31 -8.05
CA ALA A 701 -4.39 -2.51 -7.48
C ALA A 701 -4.47 -3.74 -8.41
N ALA A 702 -5.49 -3.81 -9.27
CA ALA A 702 -5.63 -4.86 -10.27
C ALA A 702 -4.75 -4.63 -11.52
N GLY A 703 -4.09 -3.49 -11.65
CA GLY A 703 -3.26 -3.11 -12.79
C GLY A 703 -4.00 -2.38 -13.91
N VAL A 704 -5.21 -1.86 -13.64
CA VAL A 704 -5.91 -0.97 -14.58
C VAL A 704 -5.18 0.38 -14.65
N ASN A 705 -5.02 0.92 -15.86
CA ASN A 705 -4.49 2.27 -16.04
C ASN A 705 -5.55 3.30 -15.62
N LEU A 706 -5.59 3.62 -14.33
CA LEU A 706 -6.56 4.54 -13.74
C LEU A 706 -6.13 6.01 -13.93
N ALA A 707 -7.07 6.84 -14.36
CA ALA A 707 -6.89 8.29 -14.51
C ALA A 707 -8.14 9.08 -14.09
N LEU A 708 -8.07 10.41 -14.14
CA LEU A 708 -9.19 11.30 -13.83
C LEU A 708 -9.76 12.01 -15.06
N GLY A 709 -11.08 12.19 -15.07
CA GLY A 709 -11.81 12.98 -16.05
C GLY A 709 -12.75 13.98 -15.38
N VAL A 710 -12.90 15.18 -15.96
CA VAL A 710 -13.92 16.14 -15.50
C VAL A 710 -15.32 15.80 -16.02
N ASP A 711 -15.40 15.02 -17.10
CA ASP A 711 -16.64 14.74 -17.84
C ASP A 711 -17.28 16.02 -18.44
N GLY A 712 -18.42 15.89 -19.11
CA GLY A 712 -19.15 16.97 -19.72
C GLY A 712 -19.68 17.98 -18.71
N SER A 713 -19.61 19.27 -19.07
CA SER A 713 -20.07 20.34 -18.18
C SER A 713 -21.58 20.44 -18.01
N ALA A 714 -22.39 19.50 -18.53
CA ALA A 714 -23.80 19.40 -18.16
C ALA A 714 -24.04 18.38 -17.02
N SER A 715 -22.98 17.69 -16.58
CA SER A 715 -22.95 16.73 -15.48
C SER A 715 -21.77 16.98 -14.52
N ASN A 716 -21.27 18.20 -14.36
CA ASN A 716 -20.17 18.53 -13.43
C ASN A 716 -20.43 19.77 -12.53
N ASP A 717 -20.73 20.97 -12.99
CA ASP A 717 -20.89 21.50 -14.35
C ASP A 717 -19.70 22.43 -14.74
N CYS A 718 -18.54 22.27 -14.12
CA CYS A 718 -17.33 23.03 -14.45
C CYS A 718 -16.30 22.16 -15.19
N SER A 719 -15.26 22.78 -15.74
CA SER A 719 -14.16 22.10 -16.45
C SER A 719 -12.84 22.28 -15.68
N ASN A 720 -12.85 21.96 -14.39
CA ASN A 720 -11.75 22.24 -13.48
C ASN A 720 -11.10 20.95 -12.95
N LEU A 721 -9.93 20.61 -13.49
CA LEU A 721 -9.31 19.32 -13.21
C LEU A 721 -8.69 19.25 -11.81
N ILE A 722 -8.06 20.32 -11.29
CA ILE A 722 -7.50 20.30 -9.93
C ILE A 722 -8.60 20.12 -8.86
N GLN A 723 -9.81 20.64 -9.11
CA GLN A 723 -10.97 20.35 -8.28
C GLN A 723 -11.41 18.89 -8.37
N GLU A 724 -11.35 18.24 -9.55
CA GLU A 724 -11.59 16.80 -9.66
C GLU A 724 -10.56 15.97 -8.90
N VAL A 725 -9.28 16.40 -8.85
CA VAL A 725 -8.26 15.72 -8.02
C VAL A 725 -8.70 15.71 -6.55
N ARG A 726 -9.17 16.86 -6.04
CA ARG A 726 -9.75 16.95 -4.71
C ARG A 726 -11.00 16.07 -4.59
N GLN A 727 -11.90 16.13 -5.55
CA GLN A 727 -13.16 15.41 -5.48
C GLN A 727 -12.95 13.88 -5.51
N ALA A 728 -11.98 13.39 -6.29
CA ALA A 728 -11.52 12.00 -6.30
C ALA A 728 -11.05 11.58 -4.91
N LEU A 729 -10.15 12.35 -4.29
CA LEU A 729 -9.70 12.06 -2.93
C LEU A 729 -10.87 11.98 -1.94
N LEU A 730 -11.75 13.00 -1.95
CA LEU A 730 -12.84 13.08 -0.98
C LEU A 730 -13.87 11.96 -1.15
N ILE A 731 -14.24 11.62 -2.40
CA ILE A 731 -15.24 10.57 -2.65
C ILE A 731 -14.68 9.18 -2.35
N GLN A 732 -13.41 8.93 -2.67
CA GLN A 732 -12.75 7.67 -2.28
C GLN A 732 -12.68 7.56 -0.76
N ARG A 733 -12.22 8.60 -0.06
CA ARG A 733 -12.17 8.64 1.41
C ARG A 733 -13.54 8.46 2.07
N LEU A 734 -14.62 8.90 1.41
CA LEU A 734 -15.99 8.71 1.90
C LEU A 734 -16.46 7.26 1.73
N GLY A 735 -16.08 6.60 0.63
CA GLY A 735 -16.37 5.19 0.37
C GLY A 735 -15.47 4.25 1.18
N GLU A 736 -14.29 4.71 1.58
CA GLU A 736 -13.35 3.97 2.40
C GLU A 736 -13.80 3.88 3.86
N SER A 737 -13.44 2.76 4.47
CA SER A 737 -13.69 2.56 5.89
C SER A 737 -12.79 3.51 6.70
N SER A 738 -13.30 4.21 7.72
CA SER A 738 -12.55 5.12 8.64
C SER A 738 -11.52 4.41 9.56
N GLN A 739 -11.14 3.24 9.10
CA GLN A 739 -10.94 1.94 9.71
C GLN A 739 -9.91 1.20 8.83
N ALA A 740 -9.78 1.58 7.56
CA ALA A 740 -8.66 1.14 6.75
C ALA A 740 -7.35 1.68 7.36
N PRO A 741 -6.27 0.87 7.34
CA PRO A 741 -4.93 1.31 7.68
C PRO A 741 -4.57 2.61 6.96
N THR A 742 -3.83 3.51 7.61
CA THR A 742 -3.51 4.82 7.01
C THR A 742 -2.79 4.71 5.68
N ASP A 743 -1.96 3.68 5.50
CA ASP A 743 -1.22 3.35 4.27
C ASP A 743 -2.08 2.65 3.20
N GLN A 744 -3.34 2.34 3.49
CA GLN A 744 -4.32 1.80 2.54
C GLN A 744 -5.42 2.80 2.17
N LEU A 745 -5.48 3.96 2.83
CA LEU A 745 -6.45 4.99 2.51
C LEU A 745 -5.93 5.84 1.34
N THR A 746 -6.79 6.10 0.35
CA THR A 746 -6.47 6.96 -0.81
C THR A 746 -5.88 8.28 -0.33
N SER A 747 -4.63 8.56 -0.67
CA SER A 747 -3.93 9.79 -0.29
C SER A 747 -4.10 10.89 -1.35
N HIS A 748 -3.72 12.12 -0.99
CA HIS A 748 -3.65 13.21 -1.97
C HIS A 748 -2.60 12.92 -3.07
N LEU A 749 -1.58 12.12 -2.78
CA LEU A 749 -0.59 11.68 -3.75
C LEU A 749 -1.17 10.67 -4.74
N ASP A 750 -2.07 9.78 -4.30
CA ASP A 750 -2.75 8.84 -5.20
C ASP A 750 -3.66 9.61 -6.17
N ALA A 751 -4.45 10.57 -5.67
CA ALA A 751 -5.28 11.42 -6.51
C ALA A 751 -4.44 12.25 -7.52
N LEU A 752 -3.32 12.83 -7.08
CA LEU A 752 -2.38 13.53 -7.97
C LEU A 752 -1.76 12.59 -9.01
N ARG A 753 -1.40 11.35 -8.62
CA ARG A 753 -0.88 10.32 -9.53
C ARG A 753 -1.90 9.99 -10.61
N TRP A 754 -3.17 9.77 -10.25
CA TRP A 754 -4.24 9.51 -11.22
C TRP A 754 -4.42 10.67 -12.21
N ALA A 755 -4.28 11.91 -11.76
CA ALA A 755 -4.38 13.11 -12.59
C ALA A 755 -3.12 13.45 -13.40
N THR A 756 -2.02 12.70 -13.24
CA THR A 756 -0.75 12.93 -13.92
C THR A 756 -0.26 11.65 -14.60
N GLN A 757 0.62 10.88 -13.96
CA GLN A 757 1.18 9.65 -14.52
C GLN A 757 0.09 8.62 -14.89
N GLY A 758 -1.02 8.56 -14.16
CA GLY A 758 -2.17 7.72 -14.46
C GLY A 758 -2.80 8.06 -15.81
N GLY A 759 -3.08 9.36 -16.05
CA GLY A 759 -3.56 9.84 -17.35
C GLY A 759 -2.57 9.61 -18.49
N ALA A 760 -1.28 9.80 -18.24
CA ALA A 760 -0.21 9.51 -19.21
C ALA A 760 -0.15 8.02 -19.59
N ASN A 761 -0.28 7.13 -18.61
CA ASN A 761 -0.30 5.68 -18.83
C ASN A 761 -1.55 5.26 -19.61
N LEU A 762 -2.73 5.79 -19.24
CA LEU A 762 -3.99 5.51 -19.91
C LEU A 762 -3.94 5.91 -21.40
N LEU A 763 -3.33 7.06 -21.71
CA LEU A 763 -3.18 7.56 -23.08
C LEU A 763 -1.98 6.96 -23.83
N ASN A 764 -1.21 6.05 -23.22
CA ASN A 764 0.03 5.51 -23.77
C ASN A 764 1.05 6.60 -24.18
N ARG A 765 1.21 7.62 -23.32
CA ARG A 765 2.08 8.79 -23.51
C ARG A 765 3.10 8.89 -22.38
N PRO A 766 4.11 7.99 -22.33
CA PRO A 766 5.04 7.95 -21.21
C PRO A 766 5.81 9.26 -21.05
N GLU A 767 6.01 10.06 -22.09
CA GLU A 767 6.70 11.34 -21.95
C GLU A 767 5.95 12.40 -21.14
N LEU A 768 4.67 12.20 -20.80
CA LEU A 768 3.82 13.14 -20.06
C LEU A 768 3.70 12.77 -18.57
N GLY A 769 3.12 13.67 -17.77
CA GLY A 769 2.67 13.39 -16.40
C GLY A 769 3.78 13.20 -15.36
N ARG A 770 5.03 13.58 -15.66
CA ARG A 770 6.19 13.41 -14.76
C ARG A 770 7.16 14.60 -14.82
N LEU A 771 7.91 14.81 -13.76
CA LEU A 771 9.02 15.76 -13.68
C LEU A 771 10.35 14.99 -13.68
N SER A 772 10.86 14.66 -14.86
CA SER A 772 12.14 13.95 -15.00
C SER A 772 12.81 14.28 -16.33
N PRO A 773 14.15 14.15 -16.45
CA PRO A 773 14.83 14.31 -17.73
C PRO A 773 14.20 13.46 -18.85
N GLY A 774 13.99 14.06 -20.02
CA GLY A 774 13.34 13.47 -21.18
C GLY A 774 11.81 13.58 -21.20
N ALA A 775 11.17 14.01 -20.12
CA ALA A 775 9.74 14.29 -20.11
C ALA A 775 9.39 15.57 -20.89
N ALA A 776 8.14 15.68 -21.34
CA ALA A 776 7.62 16.90 -21.94
C ALA A 776 7.69 18.05 -20.93
N ALA A 777 7.97 19.25 -21.41
CA ALA A 777 7.89 20.48 -20.65
C ALA A 777 6.42 20.93 -20.49
N ASP A 778 5.64 20.07 -19.84
CA ASP A 778 4.24 20.24 -19.50
C ASP A 778 4.15 20.33 -17.97
N ILE A 779 4.04 21.55 -17.43
CA ILE A 779 4.09 21.82 -15.98
C ILE A 779 3.01 22.81 -15.54
N ALA A 780 2.57 22.69 -14.30
CA ALA A 780 1.62 23.60 -13.67
C ALA A 780 2.15 24.08 -12.31
N LEU A 781 2.04 25.38 -12.05
CA LEU A 781 2.49 26.02 -10.83
C LEU A 781 1.33 26.67 -10.10
N PHE A 782 1.27 26.48 -8.79
CA PHE A 782 0.20 26.97 -7.93
C PHE A 782 0.77 27.78 -6.78
N LYS A 783 0.13 28.91 -6.46
CA LYS A 783 0.45 29.67 -5.25
C LYS A 783 -0.34 29.15 -4.06
N LEU A 784 0.23 29.36 -2.87
CA LEU A 784 -0.39 29.05 -1.58
C LEU A 784 -0.61 30.32 -0.73
N ASP A 785 -0.83 31.47 -1.37
CA ASP A 785 -0.91 32.80 -0.75
C ASP A 785 -2.34 33.24 -0.37
N GLU A 786 -3.33 32.37 -0.57
CA GLU A 786 -4.70 32.59 -0.14
C GLU A 786 -4.97 32.17 1.32
N PRO A 787 -5.98 32.78 1.99
CA PRO A 787 -6.37 32.40 3.35
C PRO A 787 -6.64 30.90 3.56
N ARG A 788 -7.13 30.17 2.54
CA ARG A 788 -7.43 28.73 2.63
C ARG A 788 -6.19 27.85 2.84
N PHE A 789 -5.01 28.34 2.44
CA PHE A 789 -3.74 27.62 2.56
C PHE A 789 -2.93 28.02 3.80
N SER A 790 -3.36 29.07 4.51
CA SER A 790 -2.67 29.56 5.71
C SER A 790 -2.62 28.48 6.80
N GLY A 791 -1.41 28.13 7.24
CA GLY A 791 -1.18 27.07 8.23
C GLY A 791 -0.94 25.68 7.64
N SER A 792 -0.77 25.57 6.31
CA SER A 792 -0.29 24.34 5.68
C SER A 792 1.22 24.17 5.83
N GLU A 793 1.67 22.92 5.98
CA GLU A 793 3.09 22.53 6.05
C GLU A 793 3.55 21.87 4.75
N ASP A 794 2.70 21.00 4.19
CA ASP A 794 2.94 20.31 2.93
C ASP A 794 2.17 21.00 1.81
N GLY A 795 2.90 21.52 0.82
CA GLY A 795 2.32 22.25 -0.30
C GLY A 795 1.48 21.38 -1.23
N LEU A 796 1.89 20.13 -1.49
CA LEU A 796 1.13 19.20 -2.34
C LEU A 796 -0.18 18.82 -1.66
N ALA A 797 -0.12 18.51 -0.36
CA ALA A 797 -1.30 18.23 0.43
C ALA A 797 -2.23 19.45 0.49
N ALA A 798 -1.68 20.67 0.64
CA ALA A 798 -2.45 21.90 0.69
C ALA A 798 -3.26 22.13 -0.59
N LEU A 799 -2.69 21.92 -1.77
CA LEU A 799 -3.41 22.06 -3.05
C LEU A 799 -4.68 21.22 -3.05
N ILE A 800 -4.60 19.97 -2.58
CA ILE A 800 -5.73 19.05 -2.67
C ILE A 800 -6.68 19.21 -1.49
N LEU A 801 -6.18 19.25 -0.27
CA LEU A 801 -6.98 19.26 0.97
C LEU A 801 -7.57 20.62 1.32
N CYS A 802 -6.93 21.72 0.94
CA CYS A 802 -7.50 23.07 1.08
C CYS A 802 -8.29 23.50 -0.16
N GLY A 803 -8.12 22.79 -1.28
CA GLY A 803 -8.88 22.99 -2.52
C GLY A 803 -8.36 24.18 -3.33
N ALA A 804 -7.26 23.96 -4.03
CA ALA A 804 -6.84 24.80 -5.14
C ALA A 804 -7.87 24.75 -6.26
N ASP A 805 -8.05 25.88 -6.94
CA ASP A 805 -9.02 26.03 -8.02
C ASP A 805 -8.43 26.67 -9.29
N HIS A 806 -7.24 27.27 -9.21
CA HIS A 806 -6.56 27.84 -10.37
C HIS A 806 -5.04 27.73 -10.25
N ALA A 807 -4.37 27.61 -11.40
CA ALA A 807 -2.92 27.66 -11.52
C ALA A 807 -2.43 29.10 -11.72
N GLU A 808 -1.31 29.44 -11.10
CA GLU A 808 -0.63 30.72 -11.30
C GLU A 808 0.09 30.77 -12.66
N ALA A 809 0.69 29.65 -13.06
CA ALA A 809 1.36 29.52 -14.34
C ALA A 809 1.26 28.09 -14.87
N VAL A 810 1.17 27.96 -16.20
CA VAL A 810 1.07 26.66 -16.89
C VAL A 810 1.90 26.73 -18.15
N MET A 811 2.74 25.74 -18.34
CA MET A 811 3.55 25.55 -19.54
C MET A 811 3.10 24.28 -20.25
N ILE A 812 2.96 24.35 -21.57
CA ILE A 812 2.63 23.21 -22.42
C ILE A 812 3.64 23.19 -23.57
N ASN A 813 4.34 22.08 -23.73
CA ASN A 813 5.35 21.85 -24.77
C ASN A 813 6.43 22.96 -24.77
N GLY A 814 6.87 23.39 -23.59
CA GLY A 814 7.89 24.44 -23.42
C GLY A 814 7.37 25.88 -23.55
N GLN A 815 6.07 26.08 -23.76
CA GLN A 815 5.48 27.41 -23.98
C GLN A 815 4.52 27.77 -22.85
N TRP A 816 4.68 28.95 -22.27
CA TRP A 816 3.75 29.47 -21.25
C TRP A 816 2.38 29.74 -21.86
N ARG A 817 1.34 29.09 -21.31
CA ARG A 817 -0.07 29.28 -21.66
C ARG A 817 -0.84 30.04 -20.60
N VAL A 818 -0.41 29.95 -19.34
CA VAL A 818 -0.91 30.76 -18.23
C VAL A 818 0.28 31.42 -17.54
N GLN A 819 0.14 32.71 -17.23
CA GLN A 819 1.07 33.46 -16.38
C GLN A 819 0.29 34.49 -15.56
N GLY A 820 0.60 34.62 -14.27
CA GLY A 820 -0.11 35.55 -13.40
C GLY A 820 -1.58 35.17 -13.18
N GLY A 821 -1.92 33.88 -13.27
CA GLY A 821 -3.29 33.37 -13.18
C GLY A 821 -4.17 33.70 -14.39
N ALA A 822 -3.61 34.15 -15.51
CA ALA A 822 -4.35 34.52 -16.72
C ALA A 822 -3.79 33.83 -17.96
N LEU A 823 -4.69 33.53 -18.93
CA LEU A 823 -4.31 32.98 -20.22
C LEU A 823 -3.46 33.98 -21.01
N VAL A 824 -2.38 33.48 -21.62
CA VAL A 824 -1.47 34.29 -22.43
C VAL A 824 -2.09 34.52 -23.81
N ASN A 825 -2.23 35.79 -24.20
CA ASN A 825 -2.74 36.23 -25.50
C ASN A 825 -4.18 35.81 -25.85
N ILE A 826 -5.04 35.53 -24.87
CA ILE A 826 -6.46 35.18 -25.07
C ILE A 826 -7.39 36.24 -24.45
N ASP A 827 -8.36 36.74 -25.22
CA ASP A 827 -9.44 37.61 -24.71
C ASP A 827 -10.54 36.78 -24.04
N LEU A 828 -10.30 36.39 -22.78
CA LEU A 828 -11.23 35.56 -22.03
C LEU A 828 -12.62 36.22 -21.85
N PRO A 829 -12.75 37.52 -21.50
CA PRO A 829 -14.06 38.18 -21.45
C PRO A 829 -14.81 38.14 -22.79
N GLY A 830 -14.10 38.35 -23.91
CA GLY A 830 -14.67 38.25 -25.25
C GLY A 830 -15.18 36.83 -25.57
N LEU A 831 -14.36 35.82 -25.27
CA LEU A 831 -14.72 34.40 -25.42
C LEU A 831 -15.96 34.04 -24.60
N MET A 832 -16.03 34.46 -23.33
CA MET A 832 -17.18 34.22 -22.47
C MET A 832 -18.45 34.88 -23.02
N ALA A 833 -18.35 36.10 -23.56
CA ALA A 833 -19.49 36.79 -24.17
C ALA A 833 -20.00 36.07 -25.43
N GLN A 834 -19.10 35.63 -26.31
CA GLN A 834 -19.44 34.87 -27.52
C GLN A 834 -20.07 33.52 -27.17
N HIS A 835 -19.48 32.79 -26.22
CA HIS A 835 -20.01 31.53 -25.73
C HIS A 835 -21.41 31.69 -25.14
N HIS A 836 -21.63 32.72 -24.32
CA HIS A 836 -22.95 33.00 -23.74
C HIS A 836 -24.00 33.28 -24.80
N GLN A 837 -23.64 34.04 -25.85
CA GLN A 837 -24.53 34.31 -26.98
C GLN A 837 -24.91 33.02 -27.72
N GLN A 838 -23.93 32.15 -27.99
CA GLN A 838 -24.16 30.86 -28.65
C GLN A 838 -25.02 29.92 -27.79
N ALA A 839 -24.81 29.90 -26.46
CA ALA A 839 -25.65 29.14 -25.54
C ALA A 839 -27.11 29.61 -25.58
N GLN A 840 -27.36 30.93 -25.57
CA GLN A 840 -28.72 31.47 -25.70
C GLN A 840 -29.38 31.10 -27.03
N GLN A 841 -28.64 31.13 -28.13
CA GLN A 841 -29.14 30.73 -29.45
C GLN A 841 -29.52 29.25 -29.49
N LEU A 842 -28.65 28.38 -28.97
CA LEU A 842 -28.91 26.94 -28.85
C LEU A 842 -30.19 26.66 -28.05
N TRP A 843 -30.40 27.39 -26.96
CA TRP A 843 -31.58 27.20 -26.11
C TRP A 843 -32.88 27.73 -26.70
N ALA A 844 -32.81 28.70 -27.60
CA ALA A 844 -33.97 29.31 -28.25
C ALA A 844 -34.50 28.50 -29.45
N ALA A 845 -33.76 27.47 -29.88
CA ALA A 845 -34.17 26.55 -30.94
C ALA A 845 -35.20 25.49 -30.48
N LEU A 846 -35.51 25.44 -29.18
CA LEU A 846 -36.60 24.64 -28.58
C LEU A 846 -37.89 25.45 -28.51
#